data_AF-A0A8H5BI75-F1
#
_entry.id   AF-A0A8H5BI75-F1
#
_cell.length_a   1.000
_cell.length_b   1.000
_cell.length_c   1.000
_cell.angle_alpha   90.00
_cell.angle_beta   90.00
_cell.angle_gamma   90.00
#
_symmetry.space_group_name_H-M   'P 1'
#
loop_
_entity.id
_entity.type
_entity.pdbx_description
1 polymer ?
#
loop_
_entity_poly.entity_id
_entity_poly.type
_entity_poly.pdbx_seq_one_letter_code
_entity_poly.pdbx_strand_id
1 'polypeptide(L)'
;MSAYVNRGTPQQAYYHRPGQYTAPAPQRPVANVKDDYERWYTEILPNNRMALSVRSGIHSEVAWALDRLCRLGGNEQFSYRSYPGLIDGLFDWPEWYVNEGYKEVNESQELFGPSKDFDAQHRFALESLLILRNIALQDSTELQNHSHTISLILNGLHNLDFTKDKNQEALLHIIDIFQGLAGNLLINASVPDYSNPIIPLTKIIAHSKNRSLIIAAFNALTGVLSHPGNALHFSRTKESLGAAIRYLPLFVDKALLEPCLEHIYIHVAHPSSARVFLLNPELSSVLKVLCSLVLSEQQATQERVTLDITPQYRTVNLNSGTTARNYELTAEDLENLSKSSEPHRCYEWMRLVLAARQDAEMTQVDIWTLYKETFTPYQEAIPLLGASDVIKYVTHVYPSAQAMVLQGPTQRFIVRGIERRQQVTASERFKCLWDRSACSEAAFSSPADLFDHLLEHLGSLQPPALPCLWSTCQHTCSELQHLRAHLLTHLPSSQPQARHPSQSETVTVAPGTYDINTIPPTNRPVPPIRNATISYERPIVDPSSAALTALLIIRVLFRTAFASSEVAPKADADHFGFPGVVEDTSDPNEAAGTDPESDKEGERRGRKAFLGVRHMLQNVRLRDEALMSWVEEMVDATMPELN
;
A
#
# COMPACT_ATOMS: atom_id res chain seq x y z
N MET A 1 98.71 -3.82 -40.34
CA MET A 1 99.00 -2.61 -39.55
C MET A 1 98.24 -2.72 -38.23
N SER A 2 99.00 -2.52 -37.15
CA SER A 2 98.75 -2.63 -35.69
C SER A 2 97.28 -2.59 -35.23
N ALA A 3 96.73 -3.47 -34.40
CA ALA A 3 97.18 -4.30 -33.27
C ALA A 3 97.38 -3.54 -31.93
N TYR A 4 96.84 -4.18 -30.87
CA TYR A 4 97.11 -4.02 -29.42
C TYR A 4 96.38 -2.89 -28.65
N VAL A 5 95.95 -3.04 -27.39
CA VAL A 5 95.67 -4.18 -26.48
C VAL A 5 95.17 -3.59 -25.15
N ASN A 6 94.44 -4.44 -24.42
CA ASN A 6 93.99 -4.28 -23.04
C ASN A 6 95.15 -4.42 -22.01
N ARG A 7 95.28 -3.49 -21.05
CA ARG A 7 96.07 -3.56 -19.79
C ARG A 7 95.40 -2.61 -18.79
N GLY A 8 95.15 -2.86 -17.50
CA GLY A 8 95.56 -3.92 -16.58
C GLY A 8 96.17 -3.34 -15.27
N THR A 9 95.33 -3.15 -14.23
CA THR A 9 95.59 -3.23 -12.75
C THR A 9 96.50 -2.17 -12.04
N PRO A 10 96.38 -1.94 -10.70
CA PRO A 10 96.69 -2.89 -9.60
C PRO A 10 95.53 -3.05 -8.58
N GLN A 11 95.17 -4.27 -8.14
CA GLN A 11 95.75 -4.98 -6.99
C GLN A 11 95.95 -4.12 -5.72
N GLN A 12 94.98 -4.17 -4.81
CA GLN A 12 95.25 -4.10 -3.37
C GLN A 12 94.47 -5.21 -2.66
N ALA A 13 95.24 -6.13 -2.08
CA ALA A 13 94.79 -7.21 -1.22
C ALA A 13 94.97 -6.78 0.24
N TYR A 14 93.90 -6.74 1.03
CA TYR A 14 93.99 -6.74 2.48
C TYR A 14 92.88 -7.60 3.11
N TYR A 15 93.32 -8.74 3.66
CA TYR A 15 92.80 -9.56 4.76
C TYR A 15 91.36 -10.12 4.74
N HIS A 16 91.30 -11.43 4.47
CA HIS A 16 90.22 -12.32 4.92
C HIS A 16 90.13 -12.35 6.46
N ARG A 17 88.98 -11.95 7.02
CA ARG A 17 88.49 -12.41 8.34
C ARG A 17 87.52 -13.58 8.13
N PRO A 18 87.58 -14.65 8.93
CA PRO A 18 86.62 -15.75 8.85
C PRO A 18 85.23 -15.28 9.34
N GLY A 19 84.19 -15.80 8.69
CA GLY A 19 82.82 -15.31 8.78
C GLY A 19 82.21 -15.39 10.18
N GLN A 20 81.62 -14.27 10.60
CA GLN A 20 80.49 -14.29 11.53
C GLN A 20 79.22 -14.39 10.71
N TYR A 21 78.44 -15.44 10.99
CA TYR A 21 77.09 -15.64 10.48
C TYR A 21 76.24 -14.40 10.81
N THR A 22 75.96 -13.57 9.80
CA THR A 22 74.97 -12.50 9.89
C THR A 22 73.63 -13.12 9.51
N ALA A 23 72.68 -13.11 10.44
CA ALA A 23 71.32 -13.55 10.17
C ALA A 23 70.75 -12.77 8.97
N PRO A 24 70.01 -13.41 8.06
CA PRO A 24 69.39 -12.71 6.94
C PRO A 24 68.48 -11.62 7.51
N ALA A 25 68.71 -10.37 7.08
CA ALA A 25 67.77 -9.29 7.34
C ALA A 25 66.39 -9.73 6.84
N PRO A 26 65.30 -9.51 7.60
CA PRO A 26 63.98 -9.90 7.16
C PRO A 26 63.73 -9.23 5.80
N GLN A 27 63.37 -10.06 4.81
CA GLN A 27 62.94 -9.57 3.50
C GLN A 27 61.86 -8.51 3.75
N ARG A 28 62.09 -7.27 3.27
CA ARG A 28 61.05 -6.25 3.29
C ARG A 28 59.82 -6.88 2.63
N PRO A 29 58.64 -6.86 3.29
CA PRO A 29 57.45 -7.41 2.69
C PRO A 29 57.24 -6.69 1.35
N VAL A 30 57.21 -7.47 0.27
CA VAL A 30 56.87 -6.97 -1.06
C VAL A 30 55.48 -6.37 -0.95
N ALA A 31 55.35 -5.08 -1.28
CA ALA A 31 54.07 -4.38 -1.22
C ALA A 31 53.02 -5.13 -2.04
N ASN A 32 51.86 -5.37 -1.45
CA ASN A 32 50.77 -6.08 -2.11
C ASN A 32 50.12 -5.14 -3.12
N VAL A 33 50.56 -5.15 -4.37
CA VAL A 33 50.13 -4.21 -5.45
C VAL A 33 48.66 -4.41 -5.90
N LYS A 34 47.86 -5.20 -5.17
CA LYS A 34 46.48 -5.56 -5.55
C LYS A 34 45.41 -4.77 -4.80
N ASP A 35 45.77 -4.04 -3.75
CA ASP A 35 44.84 -3.27 -2.91
C ASP A 35 44.79 -1.78 -3.27
N ASP A 36 45.45 -1.36 -4.36
CA ASP A 36 45.62 0.04 -4.76
C ASP A 36 46.24 0.93 -3.65
N TYR A 37 46.80 0.33 -2.60
CA TYR A 37 47.31 0.98 -1.40
C TYR A 37 48.84 0.91 -1.35
N GLU A 38 49.51 1.62 -2.26
CA GLU A 38 50.95 1.71 -2.22
C GLU A 38 51.43 2.86 -1.32
N ARG A 39 52.27 2.53 -0.34
CA ARG A 39 52.70 3.43 0.75
C ARG A 39 53.18 4.81 0.31
N TRP A 40 53.89 4.88 -0.82
CA TRP A 40 54.61 6.07 -1.28
C TRP A 40 53.71 7.18 -1.85
N TYR A 41 52.42 6.92 -2.05
CA TYR A 41 51.42 7.96 -2.36
C TYR A 41 50.26 8.03 -1.35
N THR A 42 50.20 7.16 -0.36
CA THR A 42 49.29 7.31 0.81
C THR A 42 49.97 8.07 1.96
N GLU A 43 51.24 8.42 1.81
CA GLU A 43 51.99 9.21 2.79
C GLU A 43 51.57 10.69 2.75
N ILE A 44 51.21 11.21 3.92
CA ILE A 44 50.82 12.61 4.18
C ILE A 44 52.09 13.47 4.22
N LEU A 45 52.74 13.62 3.06
CA LEU A 45 53.96 14.40 2.91
C LEU A 45 53.83 15.41 1.75
N PRO A 46 54.50 16.57 1.81
CA PRO A 46 54.46 17.56 0.72
C PRO A 46 55.01 17.04 -0.62
N ASN A 47 55.80 15.97 -0.62
CA ASN A 47 56.33 15.32 -1.82
C ASN A 47 55.44 14.16 -2.31
N ASN A 48 54.18 14.11 -1.87
CA ASN A 48 53.22 13.10 -2.30
C ASN A 48 53.12 13.07 -3.83
N ARG A 49 53.29 11.90 -4.43
CA ARG A 49 53.27 11.77 -5.90
C ARG A 49 51.96 12.23 -6.50
N MET A 50 50.80 11.94 -5.91
CA MET A 50 49.52 12.34 -6.50
C MET A 50 49.41 13.86 -6.59
N ALA A 51 49.75 14.57 -5.52
CA ALA A 51 49.75 16.04 -5.51
C ALA A 51 50.72 16.63 -6.55
N LEU A 52 51.92 16.06 -6.67
CA LEU A 52 52.92 16.52 -7.66
C LEU A 52 52.51 16.17 -9.10
N SER A 53 51.95 14.98 -9.32
CA SER A 53 51.54 14.49 -10.64
C SER A 53 50.39 15.32 -11.21
N VAL A 54 49.37 15.66 -10.39
CA VAL A 54 48.26 16.54 -10.80
C VAL A 54 48.78 17.90 -11.25
N ARG A 55 49.78 18.46 -10.56
CA ARG A 55 50.35 19.78 -10.85
C ARG A 55 51.51 19.78 -11.86
N SER A 56 51.92 18.61 -12.36
CA SER A 56 53.10 18.48 -13.21
C SER A 56 52.91 19.00 -14.64
N GLY A 57 51.66 19.09 -15.11
CA GLY A 57 51.32 19.36 -16.51
C GLY A 57 51.63 18.20 -17.47
N ILE A 58 52.19 17.08 -16.99
CA ILE A 58 52.52 15.91 -17.80
C ILE A 58 51.26 15.03 -17.91
N HIS A 59 50.63 15.01 -19.09
CA HIS A 59 49.33 14.33 -19.30
C HIS A 59 49.30 12.88 -18.79
N SER A 60 50.37 12.11 -18.96
CA SER A 60 50.42 10.72 -18.47
C SER A 60 50.43 10.61 -16.94
N GLU A 61 51.08 11.56 -16.26
CA GLU A 61 51.14 11.59 -14.78
C GLU A 61 49.84 12.15 -14.20
N VAL A 62 49.25 13.17 -14.84
CA VAL A 62 47.94 13.71 -14.46
C VAL A 62 46.88 12.61 -14.58
N ALA A 63 46.82 11.90 -15.71
CA ALA A 63 45.90 10.79 -15.92
C ALA A 63 46.06 9.69 -14.86
N TRP A 64 47.30 9.32 -14.54
CA TRP A 64 47.59 8.35 -13.49
C TRP A 64 47.09 8.82 -12.11
N ALA A 65 47.34 10.08 -11.77
CA ALA A 65 46.95 10.61 -10.47
C ALA A 65 45.42 10.72 -10.32
N LEU A 66 44.72 11.22 -11.34
CA LEU A 66 43.26 11.36 -11.31
C LEU A 66 42.56 10.00 -11.25
N ASP A 67 42.99 8.99 -12.02
CA ASP A 67 42.46 7.61 -11.90
C ASP A 67 42.60 7.08 -10.46
N ARG A 68 43.74 7.32 -9.80
CA ARG A 68 43.95 6.89 -8.41
C ARG A 68 43.08 7.67 -7.43
N LEU A 69 43.00 8.98 -7.56
CA LEU A 69 42.19 9.83 -6.67
C LEU A 69 40.70 9.48 -6.77
N CYS A 70 40.19 9.23 -7.99
CA CYS A 70 38.81 8.75 -8.20
C CYS A 70 38.52 7.45 -7.44
N ARG A 71 39.46 6.49 -7.42
CA ARG A 71 39.30 5.23 -6.67
C ARG A 71 39.40 5.43 -5.16
N LEU A 72 40.31 6.29 -4.72
CA LEU A 72 40.54 6.57 -3.30
C LEU A 72 39.40 7.36 -2.66
N GLY A 73 38.63 8.12 -3.43
CA GLY A 73 37.48 8.89 -2.93
C GLY A 73 36.38 8.04 -2.27
N GLY A 74 36.31 6.74 -2.55
CA GLY A 74 35.39 5.80 -1.89
C GLY A 74 35.91 5.20 -0.58
N ASN A 75 37.15 5.51 -0.18
CA ASN A 75 37.79 4.95 1.00
C ASN A 75 37.63 5.89 2.22
N GLU A 76 36.96 5.42 3.26
CA GLU A 76 36.73 6.17 4.51
C GLU A 76 38.02 6.60 5.23
N GLN A 77 39.16 5.95 4.94
CA GLN A 77 40.46 6.28 5.54
C GLN A 77 41.21 7.38 4.78
N PHE A 78 40.79 7.71 3.56
CA PHE A 78 41.46 8.71 2.73
C PHE A 78 40.81 10.08 2.93
N SER A 79 41.59 11.07 3.33
CA SER A 79 41.15 12.45 3.51
C SER A 79 41.96 13.39 2.62
N TYR A 80 41.29 14.09 1.70
CA TYR A 80 41.91 15.04 0.77
C TYR A 80 42.66 16.17 1.49
N ARG A 81 42.11 16.64 2.61
CA ARG A 81 42.71 17.65 3.50
C ARG A 81 44.11 17.30 4.00
N SER A 82 44.42 16.01 4.06
CA SER A 82 45.71 15.53 4.56
C SER A 82 46.85 15.78 3.56
N TYR A 83 46.56 16.18 2.32
CA TYR A 83 47.57 16.31 1.26
C TYR A 83 47.67 17.77 0.79
N PRO A 84 48.64 18.55 1.29
CA PRO A 84 48.81 19.96 0.92
C PRO A 84 48.97 20.15 -0.59
N GLY A 85 48.23 21.09 -1.17
CA GLY A 85 48.33 21.42 -2.60
C GLY A 85 47.61 20.46 -3.55
N LEU A 86 47.02 19.37 -3.04
CA LEU A 86 46.27 18.42 -3.86
C LEU A 86 44.99 19.06 -4.41
N ILE A 87 44.21 19.71 -3.54
CA ILE A 87 42.95 20.35 -3.92
C ILE A 87 43.18 21.53 -4.85
N ASP A 88 44.22 22.34 -4.62
CA ASP A 88 44.60 23.42 -5.54
C ASP A 88 44.77 22.88 -6.97
N GLY A 89 45.50 21.77 -7.14
CA GLY A 89 45.72 21.16 -8.45
C GLY A 89 44.45 20.56 -9.10
N LEU A 90 43.44 20.22 -8.30
CA LEU A 90 42.16 19.75 -8.83
C LEU A 90 41.35 20.88 -9.50
N PHE A 91 41.63 22.16 -9.21
CA PHE A 91 40.95 23.29 -9.85
C PHE A 91 41.49 23.62 -11.25
N ASP A 92 42.76 23.31 -11.54
CA ASP A 92 43.45 23.76 -12.76
C ASP A 92 42.72 23.37 -14.07
N TRP A 93 42.37 22.09 -14.23
CA TRP A 93 41.69 21.60 -15.44
C TRP A 93 40.22 22.02 -15.55
N PRO A 94 39.40 21.95 -14.48
CA PRO A 94 38.05 22.53 -14.49
C PRO A 94 38.04 24.01 -14.83
N GLU A 95 38.94 24.81 -14.24
CA GLU A 95 39.02 26.25 -14.53
C GLU A 95 39.44 26.53 -15.97
N TRP A 96 40.40 25.79 -16.51
CA TRP A 96 40.72 25.86 -17.94
C TRP A 96 39.48 25.55 -18.79
N TYR A 97 38.72 24.50 -18.46
CA TYR A 97 37.57 24.09 -19.27
C TYR A 97 36.46 25.15 -19.28
N VAL A 98 36.08 25.68 -18.11
CA VAL A 98 34.98 26.67 -18.00
C VAL A 98 35.36 28.06 -18.53
N ASN A 99 36.65 28.37 -18.65
CA ASN A 99 37.11 29.67 -19.12
C ASN A 99 37.51 29.64 -20.60
N GLU A 100 38.21 28.61 -21.06
CA GLU A 100 38.77 28.54 -22.41
C GLU A 100 38.39 27.25 -23.17
N GLY A 101 38.48 26.09 -22.53
CA GLY A 101 38.30 24.79 -23.20
C GLY A 101 36.94 24.64 -23.90
N TYR A 102 35.85 25.12 -23.29
CA TYR A 102 34.52 25.05 -23.90
C TYR A 102 34.40 25.84 -25.23
N LYS A 103 35.26 26.85 -25.45
CA LYS A 103 35.27 27.67 -26.68
C LYS A 103 35.91 26.96 -27.86
N GLU A 104 36.78 25.97 -27.61
CA GLU A 104 37.45 25.20 -28.66
C GLU A 104 36.49 24.21 -29.34
N VAL A 105 35.37 23.91 -28.69
CA VAL A 105 34.30 23.06 -29.19
C VAL A 105 33.46 23.81 -30.24
N ASN A 106 33.88 23.68 -31.50
CA ASN A 106 33.17 24.18 -32.67
C ASN A 106 32.40 23.06 -33.41
N GLU A 107 31.41 23.43 -34.23
CA GLU A 107 30.61 22.50 -35.05
C GLU A 107 31.46 21.53 -35.89
N SER A 108 32.64 21.98 -36.34
CA SER A 108 33.59 21.14 -37.09
C SER A 108 34.16 19.99 -36.25
N GLN A 109 34.41 20.19 -34.96
CA GLN A 109 34.89 19.15 -34.05
C GLN A 109 33.78 18.20 -33.59
N GLU A 110 32.51 18.58 -33.74
CA GLU A 110 31.38 17.65 -33.51
C GLU A 110 31.29 16.60 -34.62
N LEU A 111 31.67 16.96 -35.86
CA LEU A 111 31.64 16.04 -37.00
C LEU A 111 32.87 15.12 -37.07
N PHE A 112 34.06 15.65 -36.79
CA PHE A 112 35.33 14.91 -36.98
C PHE A 112 35.98 14.43 -35.68
N GLY A 113 35.40 14.79 -34.54
CA GLY A 113 36.00 14.59 -33.22
C GLY A 113 37.03 15.67 -32.87
N PRO A 114 37.23 15.95 -31.58
CA PRO A 114 38.26 16.88 -31.13
C PRO A 114 39.67 16.27 -31.23
N SER A 115 40.70 17.06 -30.92
CA SER A 115 42.07 16.57 -30.87
C SER A 115 42.27 15.61 -29.68
N LYS A 116 43.22 14.67 -29.79
CA LYS A 116 43.56 13.74 -28.70
C LYS A 116 43.99 14.47 -27.42
N ASP A 117 44.68 15.60 -27.59
CA ASP A 117 45.13 16.41 -26.46
C ASP A 117 43.95 17.09 -25.78
N PHE A 118 43.01 17.66 -26.55
CA PHE A 118 41.77 18.22 -26.02
C PHE A 118 40.95 17.16 -25.28
N ASP A 119 40.78 15.96 -25.85
CA ASP A 119 40.06 14.86 -25.19
C ASP A 119 40.71 14.45 -23.87
N ALA A 120 42.05 14.48 -23.79
CA ALA A 120 42.75 14.22 -22.54
C ALA A 120 42.49 15.31 -21.51
N GLN A 121 42.61 16.58 -21.89
CA GLN A 121 42.41 17.72 -21.01
C GLN A 121 40.96 17.84 -20.54
N HIS A 122 39.99 17.60 -21.43
CA HIS A 122 38.57 17.56 -21.09
C HIS A 122 38.28 16.43 -20.09
N ARG A 123 38.85 15.23 -20.29
CA ARG A 123 38.75 14.14 -19.31
C ARG A 123 39.33 14.53 -17.96
N PHE A 124 40.49 15.18 -17.93
CA PHE A 124 41.09 15.65 -16.67
C PHE A 124 40.18 16.64 -15.95
N ALA A 125 39.54 17.55 -16.69
CA ALA A 125 38.55 18.47 -16.11
C ALA A 125 37.36 17.71 -15.49
N LEU A 126 36.81 16.72 -16.18
CA LEU A 126 35.68 15.93 -15.69
C LEU A 126 36.05 15.07 -14.47
N GLU A 127 37.18 14.37 -14.50
CA GLU A 127 37.66 13.58 -13.36
C GLU A 127 37.96 14.46 -12.14
N SER A 128 38.59 15.61 -12.34
CA SER A 128 38.79 16.59 -11.27
C SER A 128 37.48 17.11 -10.70
N LEU A 129 36.49 17.46 -11.55
CA LEU A 129 35.16 17.89 -11.11
C LEU A 129 34.44 16.80 -10.32
N LEU A 130 34.55 15.54 -10.74
CA LEU A 130 34.00 14.40 -10.01
C LEU A 130 34.63 14.25 -8.62
N ILE A 131 35.95 14.40 -8.52
CA ILE A 131 36.66 14.36 -7.23
C ILE A 131 36.20 15.52 -6.34
N LEU A 132 36.18 16.77 -6.86
CA LEU A 132 35.70 17.95 -6.14
C LEU A 132 34.25 17.79 -5.68
N ARG A 133 33.38 17.21 -6.50
CA ARG A 133 32.00 16.87 -6.14
C ARG A 133 31.95 15.89 -4.98
N ASN A 134 32.75 14.84 -5.01
CA ASN A 134 32.81 13.86 -3.92
C ASN A 134 33.33 14.50 -2.62
N ILE A 135 34.31 15.41 -2.71
CA ILE A 135 34.77 16.22 -1.57
C ILE A 135 33.62 17.04 -1.01
N ALA A 136 32.86 17.75 -1.86
CA ALA A 136 31.72 18.57 -1.43
C ALA A 136 30.65 17.77 -0.67
N LEU A 137 30.45 16.49 -1.01
CA LEU A 137 29.50 15.59 -0.36
C LEU A 137 30.01 15.02 0.97
N GLN A 138 31.32 14.81 1.13
CA GLN A 138 31.93 14.24 2.33
C GLN A 138 32.32 15.30 3.37
N ASP A 139 32.99 16.37 2.93
CA ASP A 139 33.43 17.49 3.77
C ASP A 139 33.44 18.79 2.96
N SER A 140 32.33 19.53 3.02
CA SER A 140 32.16 20.78 2.28
C SER A 140 32.99 21.94 2.84
N THR A 141 33.56 21.83 4.05
CA THR A 141 34.23 22.95 4.73
C THR A 141 35.49 23.43 4.01
N GLU A 142 36.22 22.49 3.39
CA GLU A 142 37.45 22.80 2.67
C GLU A 142 37.14 23.58 1.38
N LEU A 143 36.12 23.15 0.63
CA LEU A 143 35.69 23.84 -0.58
C LEU A 143 34.98 25.17 -0.29
N GLN A 144 34.23 25.29 0.81
CA GLN A 144 33.58 26.55 1.21
C GLN A 144 34.57 27.69 1.40
N ASN A 145 35.77 27.39 1.93
CA ASN A 145 36.78 28.40 2.24
C ASN A 145 37.82 28.58 1.11
N HIS A 146 37.77 27.75 0.08
CA HIS A 146 38.75 27.78 -1.00
C HIS A 146 38.44 28.90 -2.00
N SER A 147 39.45 29.71 -2.33
CA SER A 147 39.28 30.94 -3.15
C SER A 147 38.78 30.67 -4.57
N HIS A 148 39.06 29.48 -5.11
CA HIS A 148 38.69 29.10 -6.47
C HIS A 148 37.25 28.57 -6.60
N THR A 149 36.63 28.11 -5.52
CA THR A 149 35.35 27.36 -5.56
C THR A 149 34.22 28.17 -6.19
N ILE A 150 33.94 29.37 -5.66
CA ILE A 150 32.85 30.21 -6.16
C ILE A 150 33.13 30.70 -7.58
N SER A 151 34.40 30.99 -7.91
CA SER A 151 34.80 31.39 -9.25
C SER A 151 34.53 30.28 -10.27
N LEU A 152 34.96 29.04 -9.97
CA LEU A 152 34.70 27.88 -10.81
C LEU A 152 33.19 27.66 -11.02
N ILE A 153 32.40 27.72 -9.96
CA ILE A 153 30.94 27.53 -10.04
C ILE A 153 30.29 28.60 -10.90
N LEU A 154 30.59 29.88 -10.65
CA LEU A 154 29.99 30.99 -11.40
C LEU A 154 30.39 30.95 -12.87
N ASN A 155 31.68 30.74 -13.17
CA ASN A 155 32.16 30.64 -14.55
C ASN A 155 31.55 29.41 -15.24
N GLY A 156 31.47 28.27 -14.56
CA GLY A 156 30.82 27.07 -15.09
C GLY A 156 29.35 27.28 -15.44
N LEU A 157 28.57 27.85 -14.51
CA LEU A 157 27.13 28.08 -14.71
C LEU A 157 26.82 29.14 -15.77
N HIS A 158 27.65 30.18 -15.90
CA HIS A 158 27.41 31.27 -16.86
C HIS A 158 28.01 31.00 -18.25
N ASN A 159 29.15 30.32 -18.34
CA ASN A 159 29.85 30.13 -19.62
C ASN A 159 29.43 28.86 -20.34
N LEU A 160 29.14 27.77 -19.61
CA LEU A 160 28.82 26.49 -20.23
C LEU A 160 27.36 26.48 -20.71
N ASP A 161 27.18 26.29 -22.01
CA ASP A 161 25.87 26.13 -22.63
C ASP A 161 25.27 24.76 -22.29
N PHE A 162 24.18 24.75 -21.52
CA PHE A 162 23.47 23.54 -21.09
C PHE A 162 22.76 22.80 -22.23
N THR A 163 22.61 23.43 -23.41
CA THR A 163 22.03 22.78 -24.58
C THR A 163 23.03 21.89 -25.32
N LYS A 164 24.34 22.09 -25.10
CA LYS A 164 25.40 21.28 -25.70
C LYS A 164 25.68 20.05 -24.86
N ASP A 165 25.58 18.87 -25.47
CA ASP A 165 25.79 17.59 -24.79
C ASP A 165 27.17 17.48 -24.11
N LYS A 166 28.22 18.02 -24.74
CA LYS A 166 29.59 18.01 -24.18
C LYS A 166 29.71 18.73 -22.83
N ASN A 167 28.83 19.69 -22.55
CA ASN A 167 28.86 20.46 -21.31
C ASN A 167 28.05 19.83 -20.17
N GLN A 168 27.17 18.86 -20.48
CA GLN A 168 26.18 18.38 -19.52
C GLN A 168 26.81 17.71 -18.30
N GLU A 169 27.86 16.90 -18.48
CA GLU A 169 28.55 16.23 -17.38
C GLU A 169 29.28 17.23 -16.47
N ALA A 170 30.03 18.17 -17.07
CA ALA A 170 30.69 19.22 -16.32
C ALA A 170 29.70 20.09 -15.54
N LEU A 171 28.59 20.48 -16.17
CA LEU A 171 27.51 21.23 -15.51
C LEU A 171 26.87 20.45 -14.36
N LEU A 172 26.61 19.15 -14.52
CA LEU A 172 26.08 18.31 -13.45
C LEU A 172 27.01 18.31 -12.24
N HIS A 173 28.31 18.09 -12.45
CA HIS A 173 29.27 18.14 -11.34
C HIS A 173 29.35 19.52 -10.68
N ILE A 174 29.36 20.59 -11.47
CA ILE A 174 29.39 21.97 -10.96
C ILE A 174 28.14 22.29 -10.12
N ILE A 175 26.96 21.87 -10.59
CA ILE A 175 25.69 22.07 -9.86
C ILE A 175 25.68 21.26 -8.58
N ASP A 176 26.17 20.01 -8.59
CA ASP A 176 26.24 19.16 -7.40
C ASP A 176 27.25 19.69 -6.37
N ILE A 177 28.40 20.20 -6.81
CA ILE A 177 29.36 20.91 -5.95
C ILE A 177 28.64 22.10 -5.30
N PHE A 178 27.95 22.92 -6.11
CA PHE A 178 27.21 24.07 -5.59
C PHE A 178 26.11 23.66 -4.61
N GLN A 179 25.37 22.58 -4.88
CA GLN A 179 24.33 22.07 -3.98
C GLN A 179 24.90 21.75 -2.59
N GLY A 180 26.08 21.13 -2.51
CA GLY A 180 26.77 20.85 -1.24
C GLY A 180 27.19 22.11 -0.45
N LEU A 181 27.25 23.27 -1.09
CA LEU A 181 27.64 24.55 -0.51
C LEU A 181 26.45 25.50 -0.29
N ALA A 182 25.33 25.24 -0.95
CA ALA A 182 24.21 26.17 -1.10
C ALA A 182 23.59 26.61 0.24
N GLY A 183 23.47 25.70 1.20
CA GLY A 183 22.84 25.97 2.49
C GLY A 183 23.56 27.02 3.35
N ASN A 184 24.85 27.26 3.11
CA ASN A 184 25.66 28.24 3.85
C ASN A 184 25.97 29.50 3.04
N LEU A 185 25.50 29.58 1.80
CA LEU A 185 25.85 30.67 0.88
C LEU A 185 24.88 31.83 1.01
N LEU A 186 25.37 32.98 1.46
CA LEU A 186 24.64 34.24 1.44
C LEU A 186 24.98 35.03 0.16
N ILE A 187 23.97 35.34 -0.65
CA ILE A 187 24.11 36.12 -1.87
C ILE A 187 23.61 37.54 -1.60
N ASN A 188 24.49 38.53 -1.63
CA ASN A 188 24.09 39.92 -1.45
C ASN A 188 23.14 40.36 -2.58
N ALA A 189 22.06 41.05 -2.24
CA ALA A 189 21.05 41.53 -3.20
C ALA A 189 21.62 42.45 -4.29
N SER A 190 22.71 43.17 -3.98
CA SER A 190 23.38 44.10 -4.91
C SER A 190 24.26 43.40 -5.95
N VAL A 191 24.43 42.08 -5.86
CA VAL A 191 25.29 41.32 -6.77
C VAL A 191 24.69 41.34 -8.18
N PRO A 192 25.47 41.74 -9.20
CA PRO A 192 25.05 41.69 -10.60
C PRO A 192 24.66 40.29 -11.06
N ASP A 193 23.81 40.20 -12.07
CA ASP A 193 23.29 38.90 -12.55
C ASP A 193 24.39 37.94 -13.03
N TYR A 194 25.49 38.44 -13.60
CA TYR A 194 26.63 37.62 -14.04
C TYR A 194 27.46 37.03 -12.88
N SER A 195 27.26 37.53 -11.66
CA SER A 195 27.89 37.00 -10.43
C SER A 195 26.87 36.32 -9.52
N ASN A 196 25.64 36.11 -9.99
CA ASN A 196 24.59 35.44 -9.24
C ASN A 196 24.35 34.03 -9.80
N PRO A 197 24.49 32.96 -9.00
CA PRO A 197 24.28 31.58 -9.47
C PRO A 197 22.79 31.25 -9.69
N ILE A 198 21.86 32.02 -9.12
CA ILE A 198 20.41 31.78 -9.24
C ILE A 198 19.92 31.96 -10.68
N ILE A 199 20.47 32.94 -11.39
CA ILE A 199 20.07 33.27 -12.77
C ILE A 199 20.29 32.10 -13.75
N PRO A 200 21.50 31.53 -13.87
CA PRO A 200 21.73 30.39 -14.77
C PRO A 200 20.98 29.13 -14.33
N LEU A 201 20.87 28.85 -13.01
CA LEU A 201 20.07 27.72 -12.51
C LEU A 201 18.60 27.82 -12.93
N THR A 202 18.02 29.02 -12.80
CA THR A 202 16.64 29.30 -13.23
C THR A 202 16.45 29.04 -14.72
N LYS A 203 17.41 29.47 -15.55
CA LYS A 203 17.39 29.21 -17.00
C LYS A 203 17.48 27.73 -17.33
N ILE A 204 18.36 26.97 -16.66
CA ILE A 204 18.51 25.52 -16.83
C ILE A 204 17.19 24.83 -16.51
N ILE A 205 16.57 25.14 -15.37
CA ILE A 205 15.28 24.55 -14.96
C ILE A 205 14.18 24.81 -16.00
N ALA A 206 14.12 26.04 -16.52
CA ALA A 206 13.06 26.46 -17.41
C ALA A 206 13.19 25.93 -18.85
N HIS A 207 14.42 25.73 -19.35
CA HIS A 207 14.69 25.51 -20.77
C HIS A 207 15.49 24.24 -21.10
N SER A 208 16.13 23.60 -20.12
CA SER A 208 16.86 22.35 -20.37
C SER A 208 15.92 21.22 -20.77
N LYS A 209 16.43 20.30 -21.60
CA LYS A 209 15.76 19.04 -21.95
C LYS A 209 16.35 17.85 -21.20
N ASN A 210 17.44 18.04 -20.46
CA ASN A 210 18.09 17.00 -19.70
C ASN A 210 17.47 16.92 -18.30
N ARG A 211 16.76 15.82 -18.03
CA ARG A 211 16.09 15.53 -16.75
C ARG A 211 17.03 15.64 -15.56
N SER A 212 18.25 15.11 -15.65
CA SER A 212 19.22 15.14 -14.55
C SER A 212 19.67 16.56 -14.23
N LEU A 213 19.91 17.39 -15.25
CA LEU A 213 20.27 18.80 -15.06
C LEU A 213 19.13 19.59 -14.40
N ILE A 214 17.88 19.33 -14.81
CA ILE A 214 16.70 19.98 -14.21
C ILE A 214 16.60 19.63 -12.72
N ILE A 215 16.72 18.35 -12.37
CA ILE A 215 16.65 17.88 -10.98
C ILE A 215 17.78 18.48 -10.14
N ALA A 216 19.03 18.38 -10.62
CA ALA A 216 20.18 18.94 -9.92
C ALA A 216 20.02 20.46 -9.71
N ALA A 217 19.57 21.18 -10.75
CA ALA A 217 19.36 22.62 -10.66
C ALA A 217 18.23 23.00 -9.69
N PHE A 218 17.13 22.24 -9.64
CA PHE A 218 16.09 22.43 -8.63
C PHE A 218 16.64 22.26 -7.21
N ASN A 219 17.37 21.18 -6.94
CA ASN A 219 17.93 20.92 -5.62
C ASN A 219 18.92 22.02 -5.19
N ALA A 220 19.82 22.41 -6.09
CA ALA A 220 20.76 23.51 -5.89
C ALA A 220 20.04 24.84 -5.61
N LEU A 221 19.04 25.18 -6.42
CA LEU A 221 18.30 26.44 -6.29
C LEU A 221 17.46 26.47 -5.01
N THR A 222 16.75 25.39 -4.69
CA THR A 222 16.00 25.26 -3.44
C THR A 222 16.94 25.31 -2.23
N GLY A 223 18.12 24.67 -2.31
CA GLY A 223 19.14 24.72 -1.27
C GLY A 223 19.60 26.14 -0.95
N VAL A 224 19.91 26.96 -1.96
CA VAL A 224 20.36 28.35 -1.71
C VAL A 224 19.24 29.26 -1.24
N LEU A 225 18.02 29.05 -1.73
CA LEU A 225 16.84 29.82 -1.29
C LEU A 225 16.37 29.45 0.13
N SER A 226 16.79 28.30 0.65
CA SER A 226 16.47 27.88 2.02
C SER A 226 17.15 28.73 3.08
N HIS A 227 18.25 29.40 2.73
CA HIS A 227 18.92 30.34 3.60
C HIS A 227 18.07 31.62 3.74
N PRO A 228 17.58 31.99 4.94
CA PRO A 228 16.66 33.13 5.11
C PRO A 228 17.20 34.46 4.58
N GLY A 229 18.52 34.67 4.66
CA GLY A 229 19.18 35.86 4.12
C GLY A 229 19.10 36.02 2.60
N ASN A 230 18.64 35.01 1.86
CA ASN A 230 18.48 35.04 0.41
C ASN A 230 17.04 35.33 -0.04
N ALA A 231 16.12 35.64 0.87
CA ALA A 231 14.70 35.88 0.57
C ALA A 231 14.46 36.92 -0.56
N LEU A 232 15.30 37.94 -0.68
CA LEU A 232 15.16 38.95 -1.73
C LEU A 232 15.28 38.38 -3.16
N HIS A 233 15.91 37.21 -3.31
CA HIS A 233 16.12 36.56 -4.60
C HIS A 233 14.91 35.77 -5.10
N PHE A 234 13.85 35.56 -4.30
CA PHE A 234 12.60 34.93 -4.77
C PHE A 234 12.02 35.69 -5.98
N SER A 235 12.19 37.01 -6.03
CA SER A 235 11.81 37.86 -7.17
C SER A 235 12.45 37.44 -8.51
N ARG A 236 13.62 36.79 -8.47
CA ARG A 236 14.39 36.35 -9.65
C ARG A 236 14.04 34.91 -10.10
N THR A 237 13.10 34.24 -9.43
CA THR A 237 12.83 32.79 -9.60
C THR A 237 11.46 32.49 -10.23
N LYS A 238 10.85 33.49 -10.90
CA LYS A 238 9.54 33.34 -11.55
C LYS A 238 9.52 32.23 -12.61
N GLU A 239 10.57 32.10 -13.41
CA GLU A 239 10.64 31.08 -14.46
C GLU A 239 10.79 29.66 -13.89
N SER A 240 11.58 29.48 -12.83
CA SER A 240 11.74 28.18 -12.17
C SER A 240 10.47 27.75 -11.44
N LEU A 241 9.76 28.69 -10.80
CA LEU A 241 8.45 28.42 -10.22
C LEU A 241 7.43 28.01 -11.29
N GLY A 242 7.40 28.70 -12.42
CA GLY A 242 6.57 28.32 -13.56
C GLY A 242 6.92 26.92 -14.09
N ALA A 243 8.21 26.57 -14.13
CA ALA A 243 8.64 25.22 -14.50
C ALA A 243 8.18 24.15 -13.48
N ALA A 244 8.30 24.43 -12.18
CA ALA A 244 7.84 23.52 -11.14
C ALA A 244 6.33 23.24 -11.27
N ILE A 245 5.52 24.27 -11.54
CA ILE A 245 4.08 24.11 -11.80
C ILE A 245 3.81 23.25 -13.05
N ARG A 246 4.60 23.43 -14.12
CA ARG A 246 4.47 22.61 -15.35
C ARG A 246 4.81 21.14 -15.13
N TYR A 247 5.79 20.83 -14.28
CA TYR A 247 6.21 19.45 -14.00
C TYR A 247 5.36 18.76 -12.93
N LEU A 248 4.64 19.53 -12.11
CA LEU A 248 3.80 19.03 -11.00
C LEU A 248 2.84 17.88 -11.36
N PRO A 249 2.20 17.83 -12.55
CA PRO A 249 1.30 16.72 -12.90
C PRO A 249 1.98 15.38 -13.20
N LEU A 250 3.32 15.31 -13.23
CA LEU A 250 4.08 14.12 -13.62
C LEU A 250 4.24 13.11 -12.47
N PHE A 251 3.12 12.56 -11.97
CA PHE A 251 3.10 11.67 -10.80
C PHE A 251 3.93 10.38 -10.95
N VAL A 252 4.15 9.93 -12.19
CA VAL A 252 4.96 8.75 -12.50
C VAL A 252 6.44 9.01 -12.20
N ASP A 253 6.91 10.24 -12.37
CA ASP A 253 8.31 10.61 -12.19
C ASP A 253 8.54 11.28 -10.82
N LYS A 254 8.51 10.46 -9.76
CA LYS A 254 8.68 10.93 -8.38
C LYS A 254 9.97 11.70 -8.15
N ALA A 255 11.07 11.26 -8.77
CA ALA A 255 12.38 11.90 -8.60
C ALA A 255 12.48 13.28 -9.26
N LEU A 256 11.61 13.62 -10.22
CA LEU A 256 11.45 15.00 -10.70
C LEU A 256 10.39 15.76 -9.89
N LEU A 257 9.31 15.09 -9.51
CA LEU A 257 8.19 15.68 -8.77
C LEU A 257 8.59 16.21 -7.39
N GLU A 258 9.37 15.45 -6.63
CA GLU A 258 9.81 15.80 -5.27
C GLU A 258 10.58 17.14 -5.23
N PRO A 259 11.64 17.35 -6.03
CA PRO A 259 12.31 18.65 -6.13
C PRO A 259 11.37 19.80 -6.55
N CYS A 260 10.39 19.53 -7.42
CA CYS A 260 9.40 20.54 -7.82
C CYS A 260 8.49 20.93 -6.66
N LEU A 261 8.02 19.96 -5.86
CA LEU A 261 7.22 20.20 -4.67
C LEU A 261 8.02 20.97 -3.62
N GLU A 262 9.27 20.58 -3.36
CA GLU A 262 10.15 21.32 -2.45
C GLU A 262 10.38 22.75 -2.91
N HIS A 263 10.58 22.95 -4.22
CA HIS A 263 10.73 24.29 -4.79
C HIS A 263 9.44 25.12 -4.66
N ILE A 264 8.26 24.54 -4.85
CA ILE A 264 7.00 25.27 -4.61
C ILE A 264 6.84 25.57 -3.11
N TYR A 265 7.15 24.59 -2.26
CA TYR A 265 7.04 24.73 -0.81
C TYR A 265 7.90 25.87 -0.28
N ILE A 266 9.17 25.97 -0.69
CA ILE A 266 10.06 27.02 -0.19
C ILE A 266 9.60 28.43 -0.62
N HIS A 267 8.94 28.55 -1.77
CA HIS A 267 8.31 29.81 -2.18
C HIS A 267 7.10 30.15 -1.33
N VAL A 268 6.18 29.21 -1.12
CA VAL A 268 4.97 29.50 -0.33
C VAL A 268 5.26 29.59 1.17
N ALA A 269 6.35 28.99 1.66
CA ALA A 269 6.76 29.12 3.05
C ALA A 269 7.12 30.57 3.41
N HIS A 270 7.51 31.40 2.44
CA HIS A 270 7.71 32.82 2.66
C HIS A 270 6.38 33.61 2.52
N PRO A 271 5.94 34.35 3.56
CA PRO A 271 4.62 35.01 3.56
C PRO A 271 4.35 35.96 2.39
N SER A 272 5.31 36.81 1.99
CA SER A 272 5.15 37.72 0.85
C SER A 272 4.99 36.96 -0.47
N SER A 273 5.82 35.95 -0.70
CA SER A 273 5.73 35.07 -1.87
C SER A 273 4.42 34.28 -1.92
N ALA A 274 3.92 33.79 -0.78
CA ALA A 274 2.61 33.12 -0.71
C ALA A 274 1.46 34.04 -1.11
N ARG A 275 1.45 35.30 -0.63
CA ARG A 275 0.44 36.30 -1.01
C ARG A 275 0.46 36.55 -2.52
N VAL A 276 1.66 36.70 -3.09
CA VAL A 276 1.83 36.82 -4.56
C VAL A 276 1.37 35.56 -5.29
N PHE A 277 1.61 34.38 -4.73
CA PHE A 277 1.19 33.10 -5.31
C PHE A 277 -0.34 32.98 -5.42
N LEU A 278 -1.10 33.56 -4.47
CA LEU A 278 -2.57 33.58 -4.54
C LEU A 278 -3.12 34.36 -5.76
N LEU A 279 -2.31 35.26 -6.34
CA LEU A 279 -2.68 36.00 -7.54
C LEU A 279 -2.35 35.24 -8.83
N ASN A 280 -1.64 34.12 -8.75
CA ASN A 280 -1.25 33.31 -9.90
C ASN A 280 -2.49 32.78 -10.65
N PRO A 281 -2.61 33.00 -11.98
CA PRO A 281 -3.74 32.51 -12.76
C PRO A 281 -3.90 30.98 -12.71
N GLU A 282 -2.84 30.23 -12.45
CA GLU A 282 -2.85 28.77 -12.37
C GLU A 282 -3.16 28.23 -10.97
N LEU A 283 -3.41 29.08 -9.96
CA LEU A 283 -3.65 28.66 -8.56
C LEU A 283 -4.70 27.54 -8.44
N SER A 284 -5.83 27.68 -9.13
CA SER A 284 -6.90 26.67 -9.10
C SER A 284 -6.46 25.34 -9.72
N SER A 285 -5.62 25.37 -10.74
CA SER A 285 -5.06 24.17 -11.38
C SER A 285 -4.02 23.52 -10.47
N VAL A 286 -3.12 24.32 -9.88
CA VAL A 286 -2.12 23.85 -8.91
C VAL A 286 -2.79 23.14 -7.74
N LEU A 287 -3.79 23.76 -7.10
CA LEU A 287 -4.52 23.13 -5.99
C LEU A 287 -5.20 21.82 -6.38
N LYS A 288 -5.80 21.74 -7.58
CA LYS A 288 -6.39 20.50 -8.10
C LYS A 288 -5.33 19.42 -8.28
N VAL A 289 -4.17 19.76 -8.84
CA VAL A 289 -3.08 18.79 -9.05
C VAL A 289 -2.52 18.32 -7.70
N LEU A 290 -2.29 19.23 -6.74
CA LEU A 290 -1.84 18.87 -5.39
C LEU A 290 -2.84 17.95 -4.68
N CYS A 291 -4.15 18.25 -4.73
CA CYS A 291 -5.18 17.37 -4.16
C CYS A 291 -5.23 16.02 -4.90
N SER A 292 -5.07 16.02 -6.23
CA SER A 292 -5.02 14.79 -7.03
C SER A 292 -3.82 13.93 -6.65
N LEU A 293 -2.66 14.55 -6.37
CA LEU A 293 -1.46 13.84 -5.94
C LEU A 293 -1.69 13.15 -4.59
N VAL A 294 -2.26 13.87 -3.61
CA VAL A 294 -2.60 13.28 -2.30
C VAL A 294 -3.57 12.10 -2.46
N LEU A 295 -4.63 12.27 -3.25
CA LEU A 295 -5.61 11.20 -3.51
C LEU A 295 -5.02 10.01 -4.29
N SER A 296 -4.10 10.27 -5.22
CA SER A 296 -3.39 9.23 -5.98
C SER A 296 -2.51 8.38 -5.07
N GLU A 297 -1.72 9.01 -4.22
CA GLU A 297 -0.84 8.31 -3.27
C GLU A 297 -1.66 7.57 -2.20
N GLN A 298 -2.82 8.09 -1.82
CA GLN A 298 -3.74 7.45 -0.87
C GLN A 298 -4.23 6.08 -1.34
N GLN A 299 -4.43 5.87 -2.66
CA GLN A 299 -4.90 4.57 -3.17
C GLN A 299 -3.94 3.42 -2.82
N ALA A 300 -2.64 3.71 -2.70
CA ALA A 300 -1.63 2.73 -2.32
C ALA A 300 -1.54 2.51 -0.80
N THR A 301 -2.12 3.40 0.01
CA THR A 301 -2.05 3.37 1.49
C THR A 301 -3.36 2.96 2.16
N GLN A 302 -4.38 2.60 1.38
CA GLN A 302 -5.68 2.17 1.87
C GLN A 302 -5.91 0.67 1.73
N GLU A 303 -6.60 0.10 2.72
CA GLU A 303 -7.12 -1.26 2.68
C GLU A 303 -8.65 -1.24 2.61
N ARG A 304 -9.22 -2.10 1.77
CA ARG A 304 -10.67 -2.35 1.73
C ARG A 304 -11.03 -3.39 2.78
N VAL A 305 -11.65 -2.93 3.86
CA VAL A 305 -12.14 -3.80 4.94
C VAL A 305 -13.55 -4.25 4.60
N THR A 306 -13.77 -5.56 4.54
CA THR A 306 -15.10 -6.18 4.39
C THR A 306 -15.54 -6.82 5.71
N LEU A 307 -16.56 -6.25 6.34
CA LEU A 307 -17.17 -6.79 7.55
C LEU A 307 -18.43 -7.58 7.19
N ASP A 308 -18.45 -8.86 7.55
CA ASP A 308 -19.65 -9.68 7.47
C ASP A 308 -20.57 -9.38 8.66
N ILE A 309 -21.71 -8.75 8.37
CA ILE A 309 -22.77 -8.45 9.33
C ILE A 309 -23.98 -9.37 9.10
N THR A 310 -23.78 -10.50 8.41
CA THR A 310 -24.85 -11.45 8.12
C THR A 310 -25.46 -11.96 9.43
N PRO A 311 -26.76 -11.76 9.66
CA PRO A 311 -27.42 -12.31 10.84
C PRO A 311 -27.35 -13.84 10.81
N GLN A 312 -27.23 -14.47 11.98
CA GLN A 312 -27.21 -15.93 12.07
C GLN A 312 -28.43 -16.52 11.35
N TYR A 313 -28.22 -17.56 10.54
CA TYR A 313 -29.29 -18.23 9.80
C TYR A 313 -29.05 -19.75 9.73
N ARG A 314 -30.13 -20.50 9.47
CA ARG A 314 -30.09 -21.94 9.19
C ARG A 314 -30.72 -22.21 7.82
N THR A 315 -30.20 -23.17 7.08
CA THR A 315 -30.80 -23.65 5.82
C THR A 315 -31.54 -24.98 6.04
N VAL A 316 -32.75 -25.09 5.51
CA VAL A 316 -33.58 -26.32 5.56
C VAL A 316 -33.86 -26.79 4.14
N ASN A 317 -33.67 -28.08 3.87
CA ASN A 317 -33.95 -28.68 2.56
C ASN A 317 -35.46 -28.89 2.36
N LEU A 318 -35.97 -28.46 1.20
CA LEU A 318 -37.38 -28.64 0.79
C LEU A 318 -37.66 -30.00 0.14
N ASN A 319 -36.63 -30.80 -0.13
CA ASN A 319 -36.71 -32.08 -0.85
C ASN A 319 -36.62 -33.27 0.12
N SER A 320 -37.64 -33.44 0.96
CA SER A 320 -37.88 -34.70 1.66
C SER A 320 -39.27 -35.23 1.26
N GLY A 321 -39.43 -35.59 -0.02
CA GLY A 321 -40.57 -36.40 -0.49
C GLY A 321 -40.59 -37.81 0.10
N THR A 322 -39.50 -38.17 0.79
CA THR A 322 -39.41 -39.24 1.77
C THR A 322 -39.46 -38.57 3.14
N THR A 323 -40.54 -38.73 3.90
CA THR A 323 -40.55 -38.37 5.32
C THR A 323 -39.69 -39.40 6.05
N ALA A 324 -38.37 -39.25 5.93
CA ALA A 324 -37.42 -39.93 6.79
C ALA A 324 -37.59 -39.36 8.20
N ARG A 325 -38.55 -39.90 8.96
CA ARG A 325 -38.67 -39.59 10.38
C ARG A 325 -37.59 -40.37 11.10
N ASN A 326 -37.03 -39.77 12.14
CA ASN A 326 -36.16 -40.52 13.04
C ASN A 326 -36.96 -41.69 13.63
N TYR A 327 -36.38 -42.88 13.67
CA TYR A 327 -36.99 -44.04 14.31
C TYR A 327 -37.22 -43.72 15.79
N GLU A 328 -38.47 -43.94 16.23
CA GLU A 328 -38.88 -43.90 17.62
C GLU A 328 -39.06 -45.33 18.11
N LEU A 329 -38.60 -45.62 19.33
CA LEU A 329 -38.72 -46.95 19.92
C LEU A 329 -40.20 -47.31 20.07
N THR A 330 -40.57 -48.53 19.67
CA THR A 330 -41.91 -49.04 19.94
C THR A 330 -42.08 -49.27 21.45
N ALA A 331 -43.33 -49.27 21.93
CA ALA A 331 -43.61 -49.53 23.34
C ALA A 331 -43.09 -50.91 23.80
N GLU A 332 -43.13 -51.90 22.90
CA GLU A 332 -42.62 -53.25 23.13
C GLU A 332 -41.08 -53.29 23.22
N ASP A 333 -40.38 -52.63 22.28
CA ASP A 333 -38.92 -52.51 22.32
C ASP A 333 -38.47 -51.81 23.60
N LEU A 334 -39.17 -50.77 24.00
CA LEU A 334 -38.84 -49.96 25.18
C LEU A 334 -39.09 -50.74 26.48
N GLU A 335 -40.16 -51.53 26.57
CA GLU A 335 -40.40 -52.44 27.68
C GLU A 335 -39.31 -53.52 27.79
N ASN A 336 -38.88 -54.09 26.66
CA ASN A 336 -37.81 -55.09 26.62
C ASN A 336 -36.44 -54.51 27.03
N LEU A 337 -36.12 -53.30 26.54
CA LEU A 337 -34.91 -52.57 26.93
C LEU A 337 -34.94 -52.19 28.42
N SER A 338 -36.10 -51.84 28.99
CA SER A 338 -36.22 -51.46 30.40
C SER A 338 -35.84 -52.57 31.38
N LYS A 339 -35.97 -53.84 30.97
CA LYS A 339 -35.65 -55.04 31.76
C LYS A 339 -34.20 -55.51 31.61
N SER A 340 -33.44 -54.91 30.68
CA SER A 340 -32.06 -55.29 30.35
C SER A 340 -31.04 -54.58 31.26
N SER A 341 -30.01 -55.29 31.72
CA SER A 341 -28.94 -54.71 32.53
C SER A 341 -27.91 -53.94 31.69
N GLU A 342 -27.15 -53.05 32.33
CA GLU A 342 -26.00 -52.40 31.69
C GLU A 342 -24.78 -53.33 31.63
N PRO A 343 -23.99 -53.32 30.54
CA PRO A 343 -24.03 -52.40 29.38
C PRO A 343 -24.93 -52.86 28.22
N HIS A 344 -25.63 -53.99 28.36
CA HIS A 344 -26.39 -54.62 27.28
C HIS A 344 -27.55 -53.74 26.81
N ARG A 345 -28.27 -53.08 27.73
CA ARG A 345 -29.33 -52.11 27.42
C ARG A 345 -28.84 -50.99 26.50
N CYS A 346 -27.67 -50.42 26.81
CA CYS A 346 -27.05 -49.37 25.99
C CYS A 346 -26.70 -49.87 24.58
N TYR A 347 -26.18 -51.09 24.43
CA TYR A 347 -25.86 -51.66 23.12
C TYR A 347 -27.08 -51.90 22.25
N GLU A 348 -28.13 -52.52 22.80
CA GLU A 348 -29.35 -52.80 22.05
C GLU A 348 -30.11 -51.50 21.71
N TRP A 349 -30.13 -50.52 22.61
CA TRP A 349 -30.64 -49.19 22.32
C TRP A 349 -29.90 -48.52 21.14
N MET A 350 -28.56 -48.55 21.13
CA MET A 350 -27.77 -48.00 20.02
C MET A 350 -28.05 -48.71 18.69
N ARG A 351 -28.29 -50.02 18.69
CA ARG A 351 -28.64 -50.79 17.48
C ARG A 351 -30.03 -50.47 16.94
N LEU A 352 -30.96 -50.10 17.82
CA LEU A 352 -32.32 -49.74 17.45
C LEU A 352 -32.43 -48.29 16.98
N VAL A 353 -31.80 -47.35 17.69
CA VAL A 353 -31.98 -45.90 17.48
C VAL A 353 -30.96 -45.28 16.53
N LEU A 354 -29.78 -45.89 16.36
CA LEU A 354 -28.71 -45.40 15.48
C LEU A 354 -28.50 -46.32 14.28
N ALA A 355 -27.83 -45.80 13.26
CA ALA A 355 -27.39 -46.54 12.08
C ALA A 355 -25.97 -46.11 11.68
N ALA A 356 -25.20 -47.05 11.12
CA ALA A 356 -23.86 -46.77 10.61
C ALA A 356 -23.94 -46.07 9.25
N ARG A 357 -23.27 -44.92 9.11
CA ARG A 357 -23.16 -44.18 7.85
C ARG A 357 -21.85 -43.40 7.80
N GLN A 358 -21.02 -43.67 6.79
CA GLN A 358 -19.65 -43.18 6.71
C GLN A 358 -19.53 -41.65 6.64
N ASP A 359 -20.47 -40.98 5.96
CA ASP A 359 -20.45 -39.52 5.75
C ASP A 359 -21.24 -38.72 6.80
N ALA A 360 -21.81 -39.38 7.81
CA ALA A 360 -22.60 -38.72 8.83
C ALA A 360 -21.81 -38.43 10.11
N GLU A 361 -22.16 -37.34 10.78
CA GLU A 361 -21.64 -36.96 12.09
C GLU A 361 -22.78 -36.63 13.06
N MET A 362 -22.63 -37.05 14.31
CA MET A 362 -23.56 -36.71 15.40
C MET A 362 -22.77 -36.21 16.61
N THR A 363 -23.27 -35.22 17.33
CA THR A 363 -22.51 -34.68 18.47
C THR A 363 -22.56 -35.63 19.67
N GLN A 364 -21.50 -35.63 20.49
CA GLN A 364 -21.46 -36.45 21.70
C GLN A 364 -22.57 -36.03 22.70
N VAL A 365 -22.90 -34.74 22.74
CA VAL A 365 -23.98 -34.22 23.58
C VAL A 365 -25.34 -34.76 23.13
N ASP A 366 -25.59 -34.83 21.82
CA ASP A 366 -26.86 -35.33 21.29
C ASP A 366 -27.05 -36.82 21.60
N ILE A 367 -26.01 -37.64 21.42
CA ILE A 367 -26.05 -39.09 21.73
C ILE A 367 -26.42 -39.31 23.21
N TRP A 368 -25.74 -38.60 24.11
CA TRP A 368 -25.98 -38.71 25.54
C TRP A 368 -27.38 -38.21 25.93
N THR A 369 -27.82 -37.09 25.35
CA THR A 369 -29.14 -36.52 25.62
C THR A 369 -30.25 -37.47 25.20
N LEU A 370 -30.16 -38.06 23.99
CA LEU A 370 -31.10 -39.06 23.50
C LEU A 370 -31.19 -40.28 24.43
N TYR A 371 -30.04 -40.79 24.87
CA TYR A 371 -29.98 -41.91 25.81
C TYR A 371 -30.65 -41.56 27.15
N LYS A 372 -30.28 -40.39 27.70
CA LYS A 372 -30.81 -39.89 28.97
C LYS A 372 -32.33 -39.73 28.90
N GLU A 373 -32.85 -39.08 27.86
CA GLU A 373 -34.29 -38.88 27.69
C GLU A 373 -35.05 -40.20 27.57
N THR A 374 -34.48 -41.18 26.86
CA THR A 374 -35.09 -42.51 26.70
C THR A 374 -35.26 -43.24 28.04
N PHE A 375 -34.25 -43.19 28.91
CA PHE A 375 -34.20 -44.02 30.12
C PHE A 375 -34.42 -43.28 31.45
N THR A 376 -34.52 -41.94 31.45
CA THR A 376 -34.86 -41.15 32.66
C THR A 376 -36.15 -41.65 33.34
N PRO A 377 -37.23 -42.00 32.62
CA PRO A 377 -38.44 -42.54 33.25
C PRO A 377 -38.24 -43.90 33.96
N TYR A 378 -37.15 -44.61 33.67
CA TYR A 378 -36.86 -45.96 34.17
C TYR A 378 -35.65 -46.01 35.12
N GLN A 379 -35.17 -44.85 35.57
CA GLN A 379 -33.94 -44.73 36.38
C GLN A 379 -34.04 -45.39 37.76
N GLU A 380 -35.25 -45.53 38.31
CA GLU A 380 -35.49 -46.14 39.63
C GLU A 380 -35.21 -47.64 39.64
N ALA A 381 -35.40 -48.32 38.49
CA ALA A 381 -35.12 -49.74 38.34
C ALA A 381 -33.64 -50.01 38.03
N ILE A 382 -33.05 -49.22 37.13
CA ILE A 382 -31.66 -49.37 36.70
C ILE A 382 -31.04 -47.98 36.50
N PRO A 383 -29.93 -47.65 37.19
CA PRO A 383 -29.31 -46.33 37.07
C PRO A 383 -28.83 -46.05 35.64
N LEU A 384 -28.82 -44.76 35.28
CA LEU A 384 -28.30 -44.29 34.00
C LEU A 384 -26.77 -44.41 33.95
N LEU A 385 -26.22 -44.83 32.81
CA LEU A 385 -24.77 -44.79 32.54
C LEU A 385 -24.25 -43.35 32.53
N GLY A 386 -22.96 -43.15 32.80
CA GLY A 386 -22.33 -41.84 32.60
C GLY A 386 -22.18 -41.50 31.11
N ALA A 387 -22.18 -40.21 30.78
CA ALA A 387 -21.98 -39.75 29.39
C ALA A 387 -20.71 -40.34 28.75
N SER A 388 -19.61 -40.40 29.50
CA SER A 388 -18.35 -41.01 29.05
C SER A 388 -18.50 -42.47 28.64
N ASP A 389 -19.29 -43.25 29.39
CA ASP A 389 -19.47 -44.68 29.12
C ASP A 389 -20.35 -44.89 27.89
N VAL A 390 -21.42 -44.10 27.76
CA VAL A 390 -22.29 -44.12 26.57
C VAL A 390 -21.48 -43.80 25.31
N ILE A 391 -20.65 -42.76 25.32
CA ILE A 391 -19.82 -42.41 24.15
C ILE A 391 -18.77 -43.49 23.84
N LYS A 392 -18.17 -44.11 24.88
CA LYS A 392 -17.22 -45.21 24.69
C LYS A 392 -17.88 -46.43 24.03
N TYR A 393 -19.13 -46.72 24.40
CA TYR A 393 -19.90 -47.85 23.87
C TYR A 393 -20.34 -47.66 22.42
N VAL A 394 -20.43 -46.44 21.92
CA VAL A 394 -20.71 -46.18 20.50
C VAL A 394 -19.67 -46.85 19.58
N THR A 395 -18.38 -46.71 19.91
CA THR A 395 -17.28 -47.33 19.13
C THR A 395 -17.29 -48.87 19.27
N HIS A 396 -17.86 -49.40 20.35
CA HIS A 396 -18.01 -50.83 20.55
C HIS A 396 -19.16 -51.41 19.71
N VAL A 397 -20.28 -50.69 19.58
CA VAL A 397 -21.43 -51.10 18.76
C VAL A 397 -21.17 -50.86 17.27
N TYR A 398 -20.48 -49.76 16.94
CA TYR A 398 -20.13 -49.35 15.59
C TYR A 398 -18.61 -49.16 15.46
N PRO A 399 -17.85 -50.23 15.11
CA PRO A 399 -16.38 -50.15 15.01
C PRO A 399 -15.87 -49.15 13.97
N SER A 400 -16.70 -48.79 12.98
CA SER A 400 -16.40 -47.77 11.97
C SER A 400 -16.59 -46.33 12.49
N ALA A 401 -17.14 -46.15 13.69
CA ALA A 401 -17.40 -44.84 14.26
C ALA A 401 -16.15 -44.28 14.96
N GLN A 402 -15.91 -42.97 14.82
CA GLN A 402 -14.75 -42.30 15.41
C GLN A 402 -15.17 -41.06 16.19
N ALA A 403 -14.89 -41.04 17.49
CA ALA A 403 -15.06 -39.86 18.33
C ALA A 403 -13.90 -38.89 18.13
N MET A 404 -14.18 -37.63 17.79
CA MET A 404 -13.18 -36.61 17.46
C MET A 404 -13.57 -35.23 18.01
N VAL A 405 -12.57 -34.37 18.22
CA VAL A 405 -12.76 -32.97 18.61
C VAL A 405 -12.27 -32.08 17.47
N LEU A 406 -13.17 -31.29 16.88
CA LEU A 406 -12.80 -30.32 15.85
C LEU A 406 -12.33 -29.02 16.51
N GLN A 407 -11.09 -28.60 16.18
CA GLN A 407 -10.51 -27.35 16.66
C GLN A 407 -11.03 -26.16 15.84
N GLY A 408 -11.56 -25.14 16.54
CA GLY A 408 -12.13 -23.91 15.97
C GLY A 408 -12.39 -22.89 17.07
N PRO A 409 -13.04 -21.74 16.79
CA PRO A 409 -13.39 -20.72 17.80
C PRO A 409 -14.23 -21.29 18.96
N THR A 410 -15.02 -22.33 18.67
CA THR A 410 -15.72 -23.17 19.66
C THR A 410 -15.40 -24.65 19.41
N GLN A 411 -15.01 -25.38 20.47
CA GLN A 411 -14.66 -26.80 20.36
C GLN A 411 -15.92 -27.65 20.16
N ARG A 412 -15.96 -28.46 19.08
CA ARG A 412 -17.08 -29.37 18.79
C ARG A 412 -16.68 -30.82 18.98
N PHE A 413 -17.36 -31.50 19.91
CA PHE A 413 -17.19 -32.93 20.22
C PHE A 413 -18.17 -33.77 19.39
N ILE A 414 -17.65 -34.47 18.38
CA ILE A 414 -18.46 -35.22 17.41
C ILE A 414 -18.09 -36.71 17.40
N VAL A 415 -19.01 -37.53 16.89
CA VAL A 415 -18.76 -38.92 16.50
C VAL A 415 -19.11 -39.05 15.02
N ARG A 416 -18.11 -39.39 14.19
CA ARG A 416 -18.26 -39.65 12.76
C ARG A 416 -18.60 -41.10 12.51
N GLY A 417 -19.33 -41.40 11.45
CA GLY A 417 -19.65 -42.77 11.03
C GLY A 417 -21.00 -43.29 11.52
N ILE A 418 -21.80 -42.44 12.18
CA ILE A 418 -23.13 -42.79 12.70
C ILE A 418 -24.14 -41.68 12.45
N GLU A 419 -25.40 -42.07 12.29
CA GLU A 419 -26.54 -41.16 12.28
C GLU A 419 -27.71 -41.75 13.07
N ARG A 420 -28.73 -40.93 13.34
CA ARG A 420 -29.99 -41.42 13.89
C ARG A 420 -30.71 -42.23 12.83
N ARG A 421 -31.17 -43.43 13.18
CA ARG A 421 -31.84 -44.34 12.25
C ARG A 421 -33.11 -43.66 11.71
N GLN A 422 -33.28 -43.70 10.39
CA GLN A 422 -34.45 -43.12 9.73
C GLN A 422 -35.44 -44.23 9.34
N GLN A 423 -36.74 -43.98 9.53
CA GLN A 423 -37.82 -44.80 9.03
C GLN A 423 -38.35 -44.21 7.73
N VAL A 424 -38.34 -44.99 6.66
CA VAL A 424 -38.92 -44.61 5.37
C VAL A 424 -40.41 -44.95 5.40
N THR A 425 -41.25 -43.95 5.66
CA THR A 425 -42.70 -44.10 5.46
C THR A 425 -42.99 -44.05 3.96
N ALA A 426 -43.83 -44.96 3.45
CA ALA A 426 -44.37 -44.88 2.09
C ALA A 426 -44.98 -43.49 1.89
N SER A 427 -44.73 -42.88 0.74
CA SER A 427 -45.14 -41.49 0.47
C SER A 427 -46.64 -41.34 0.73
N GLU A 428 -47.02 -40.54 1.73
CA GLU A 428 -48.43 -40.20 2.02
C GLU A 428 -49.15 -39.61 0.79
N ARG A 429 -48.38 -39.22 -0.25
CA ARG A 429 -48.84 -38.81 -1.57
C ARG A 429 -49.89 -39.73 -2.17
N PHE A 430 -49.80 -41.05 -1.98
CA PHE A 430 -50.75 -42.01 -2.54
C PHE A 430 -51.72 -42.57 -1.50
N LYS A 431 -52.04 -41.81 -0.45
CA LYS A 431 -53.07 -42.19 0.51
C LYS A 431 -54.47 -42.07 -0.09
N CYS A 432 -55.34 -43.06 0.14
CA CYS A 432 -56.74 -42.97 -0.25
C CYS A 432 -57.46 -41.90 0.56
N LEU A 433 -58.07 -40.93 -0.12
CA LEU A 433 -58.87 -39.87 0.51
C LEU A 433 -60.38 -40.09 0.30
N TRP A 434 -60.78 -41.31 -0.03
CA TRP A 434 -62.19 -41.67 -0.17
C TRP A 434 -62.93 -41.55 1.16
N ASP A 435 -64.25 -41.34 1.08
CA ASP A 435 -65.12 -41.06 2.21
C ASP A 435 -64.62 -39.90 3.10
N ARG A 436 -64.38 -38.74 2.49
CA ARG A 436 -63.90 -37.54 3.18
C ARG A 436 -62.57 -37.76 3.93
N SER A 437 -61.71 -38.63 3.40
CA SER A 437 -60.42 -39.03 4.00
C SER A 437 -60.52 -39.98 5.19
N ALA A 438 -61.65 -40.69 5.35
CA ALA A 438 -61.86 -41.67 6.41
C ALA A 438 -61.43 -43.11 6.05
N CYS A 439 -60.96 -43.36 4.82
CA CYS A 439 -60.45 -44.68 4.42
C CYS A 439 -59.26 -45.12 5.30
N SER A 440 -59.33 -46.34 5.84
CA SER A 440 -58.38 -46.88 6.80
C SER A 440 -57.12 -47.49 6.15
N GLU A 441 -57.08 -47.61 4.84
CA GLU A 441 -55.95 -48.22 4.12
C GLU A 441 -54.68 -47.36 4.18
N ALA A 442 -53.55 -48.06 4.19
CA ALA A 442 -52.24 -47.42 4.17
C ALA A 442 -51.97 -46.70 2.83
N ALA A 443 -50.96 -45.84 2.80
CA ALA A 443 -50.57 -45.17 1.56
C ALA A 443 -50.03 -46.19 0.54
N PHE A 444 -50.52 -46.09 -0.70
CA PHE A 444 -50.14 -47.00 -1.78
C PHE A 444 -48.77 -46.66 -2.37
N SER A 445 -48.21 -47.55 -3.19
CA SER A 445 -46.88 -47.37 -3.77
C SER A 445 -46.90 -46.62 -5.11
N SER A 446 -48.02 -46.69 -5.83
CA SER A 446 -48.20 -46.06 -7.14
C SER A 446 -49.61 -45.49 -7.33
N PRO A 447 -49.80 -44.55 -8.28
CA PRO A 447 -51.14 -44.07 -8.66
C PRO A 447 -52.05 -45.17 -9.21
N ALA A 448 -51.47 -46.22 -9.81
CA ALA A 448 -52.23 -47.35 -10.34
C ALA A 448 -52.84 -48.17 -9.21
N ASP A 449 -52.04 -48.52 -8.19
CA ASP A 449 -52.51 -49.26 -7.01
C ASP A 449 -53.62 -48.49 -6.27
N LEU A 450 -53.45 -47.16 -6.14
CA LEU A 450 -54.46 -46.29 -5.55
C LEU A 450 -55.75 -46.25 -6.38
N PHE A 451 -55.65 -46.25 -7.71
CA PHE A 451 -56.81 -46.30 -8.58
C PHE A 451 -57.55 -47.63 -8.48
N ASP A 452 -56.82 -48.75 -8.47
CA ASP A 452 -57.39 -50.09 -8.34
C ASP A 452 -58.15 -50.22 -7.02
N HIS A 453 -57.59 -49.72 -5.92
CA HIS A 453 -58.30 -49.62 -4.64
C HIS A 453 -59.54 -48.72 -4.70
N LEU A 454 -59.49 -47.58 -5.40
CA LEU A 454 -60.67 -46.73 -5.57
C LEU A 454 -61.82 -47.42 -6.32
N LEU A 455 -61.53 -48.38 -7.20
CA LEU A 455 -62.57 -49.16 -7.88
C LEU A 455 -63.37 -50.04 -6.89
N GLU A 456 -62.77 -50.48 -5.78
CA GLU A 456 -63.46 -51.23 -4.71
C GLU A 456 -64.52 -50.36 -4.05
N HIS A 457 -64.18 -49.09 -3.77
CA HIS A 457 -65.11 -48.12 -3.22
C HIS A 457 -66.26 -47.75 -4.18
N LEU A 458 -66.01 -47.76 -5.49
CA LEU A 458 -67.06 -47.54 -6.49
C LEU A 458 -68.04 -48.71 -6.59
N GLY A 459 -67.59 -49.93 -6.29
CA GLY A 459 -68.43 -51.13 -6.31
C GLY A 459 -69.58 -51.11 -5.30
N SER A 460 -69.50 -50.27 -4.27
CA SER A 460 -70.52 -50.13 -3.22
C SER A 460 -71.59 -49.06 -3.50
N LEU A 461 -71.44 -48.26 -4.56
CA LEU A 461 -72.40 -47.20 -4.91
C LEU A 461 -73.51 -47.70 -5.84
N GLN A 462 -74.76 -47.27 -5.60
CA GLN A 462 -75.92 -47.59 -6.44
C GLN A 462 -76.51 -46.32 -7.10
N PRO A 463 -76.97 -46.38 -8.38
CA PRO A 463 -77.68 -45.28 -9.03
C PRO A 463 -79.02 -44.97 -8.33
N PRO A 464 -79.59 -43.74 -8.44
CA PRO A 464 -79.38 -42.75 -9.51
C PRO A 464 -78.39 -41.61 -9.23
N ALA A 465 -77.83 -41.52 -8.02
CA ALA A 465 -76.89 -40.46 -7.65
C ALA A 465 -75.57 -41.05 -7.16
N LEU A 466 -74.48 -40.78 -7.89
CA LEU A 466 -73.14 -41.27 -7.59
C LEU A 466 -72.25 -40.09 -7.17
N PRO A 467 -72.20 -39.73 -5.87
CA PRO A 467 -71.36 -38.64 -5.38
C PRO A 467 -69.88 -39.05 -5.35
N CYS A 468 -69.00 -38.12 -5.72
CA CYS A 468 -67.58 -38.23 -5.46
C CYS A 468 -67.33 -37.91 -3.97
N LEU A 469 -66.85 -38.90 -3.22
CA LEU A 469 -66.53 -38.75 -1.80
C LEU A 469 -65.05 -38.45 -1.54
N TRP A 470 -64.28 -38.15 -2.58
CA TRP A 470 -62.86 -37.85 -2.47
C TRP A 470 -62.61 -36.52 -1.75
N SER A 471 -61.92 -36.57 -0.60
CA SER A 471 -61.54 -35.39 0.21
C SER A 471 -62.69 -34.39 0.36
N THR A 472 -62.59 -33.17 -0.17
CA THR A 472 -63.62 -32.12 -0.13
C THR A 472 -64.43 -31.99 -1.43
N CYS A 473 -64.27 -32.92 -2.39
CA CYS A 473 -64.97 -32.86 -3.67
C CYS A 473 -66.50 -32.93 -3.52
N GLN A 474 -67.22 -32.11 -4.28
CA GLN A 474 -68.70 -32.05 -4.25
C GLN A 474 -69.33 -32.54 -5.56
N HIS A 475 -68.55 -33.12 -6.46
CA HIS A 475 -69.03 -33.55 -7.77
C HIS A 475 -70.00 -34.74 -7.64
N THR A 476 -71.07 -34.74 -8.42
CA THR A 476 -72.04 -35.84 -8.48
C THR A 476 -72.29 -36.24 -9.93
N CYS A 477 -72.42 -37.54 -10.20
CA CYS A 477 -72.64 -38.08 -11.54
C CYS A 477 -73.90 -38.96 -11.56
N SER A 478 -74.54 -39.05 -12.73
CA SER A 478 -75.64 -39.99 -13.00
C SER A 478 -75.14 -41.36 -13.48
N GLU A 479 -73.95 -41.42 -14.10
CA GLU A 479 -73.36 -42.64 -14.64
C GLU A 479 -72.00 -42.96 -14.03
N LEU A 480 -71.74 -44.25 -13.79
CA LEU A 480 -70.53 -44.72 -13.12
C LEU A 480 -69.26 -44.52 -13.96
N GLN A 481 -69.38 -44.54 -15.29
CA GLN A 481 -68.26 -44.27 -16.20
C GLN A 481 -67.77 -42.82 -16.11
N HIS A 482 -68.68 -41.86 -15.96
CA HIS A 482 -68.34 -40.45 -15.76
C HIS A 482 -67.69 -40.22 -14.39
N LEU A 483 -68.15 -40.91 -13.33
CA LEU A 483 -67.50 -40.84 -12.02
C LEU A 483 -66.08 -41.41 -12.07
N ARG A 484 -65.85 -42.53 -12.77
CA ARG A 484 -64.50 -43.08 -12.98
C ARG A 484 -63.56 -42.08 -13.66
N ALA A 485 -64.02 -41.45 -14.75
CA ALA A 485 -63.24 -40.44 -15.46
C ALA A 485 -62.93 -39.22 -14.58
N HIS A 486 -63.90 -38.80 -13.76
CA HIS A 486 -63.70 -37.73 -12.77
C HIS A 486 -62.65 -38.10 -11.72
N LEU A 487 -62.61 -39.34 -11.24
CA LEU A 487 -61.63 -39.76 -10.22
C LEU A 487 -60.19 -39.75 -10.72
N LEU A 488 -59.98 -39.96 -12.02
CA LEU A 488 -58.65 -39.78 -12.63
C LEU A 488 -58.10 -38.35 -12.46
N THR A 489 -58.96 -37.35 -12.23
CA THR A 489 -58.53 -35.97 -11.96
C THR A 489 -58.03 -35.74 -10.52
N HIS A 490 -58.36 -36.65 -9.60
CA HIS A 490 -57.92 -36.60 -8.21
C HIS A 490 -56.64 -37.38 -7.95
N LEU A 491 -56.25 -38.25 -8.88
CA LEU A 491 -55.06 -39.06 -8.75
C LEU A 491 -53.78 -38.23 -8.89
N PRO A 492 -52.86 -38.31 -7.93
CA PRO A 492 -51.56 -37.66 -8.07
C PRO A 492 -50.77 -38.25 -9.25
N SER A 493 -50.09 -37.39 -10.02
CA SER A 493 -49.18 -37.85 -11.09
C SER A 493 -48.09 -38.79 -10.53
N SER A 494 -47.59 -39.72 -11.34
CA SER A 494 -46.47 -40.60 -10.97
C SER A 494 -45.15 -39.83 -10.80
N GLN A 495 -45.00 -38.72 -11.53
CA GLN A 495 -43.83 -37.86 -11.44
C GLN A 495 -44.11 -36.67 -10.50
N PRO A 496 -43.17 -36.29 -9.61
CA PRO A 496 -43.26 -35.00 -8.92
C PRO A 496 -43.24 -33.87 -9.97
N GLN A 497 -44.00 -32.80 -9.73
CA GLN A 497 -43.98 -31.63 -10.62
C GLN A 497 -42.58 -31.04 -10.70
N ALA A 498 -42.11 -30.72 -11.91
CA ALA A 498 -40.84 -30.06 -12.13
C ALA A 498 -40.84 -28.68 -11.45
N ARG A 499 -39.86 -28.42 -10.58
CA ARG A 499 -39.69 -27.12 -9.94
C ARG A 499 -39.17 -26.10 -10.94
N HIS A 500 -39.51 -24.84 -10.73
CA HIS A 500 -38.99 -23.75 -11.54
C HIS A 500 -37.48 -23.60 -11.30
N PRO A 501 -36.64 -23.33 -12.34
CA PRO A 501 -35.18 -23.26 -12.20
C PRO A 501 -34.66 -22.26 -11.16
N SER A 502 -35.45 -21.23 -10.84
CA SER A 502 -35.11 -20.22 -9.83
C SER A 502 -35.42 -20.64 -8.38
N GLN A 503 -36.04 -21.80 -8.17
CA GLN A 503 -36.36 -22.29 -6.82
C GLN A 503 -35.16 -23.04 -6.24
N SER A 504 -34.55 -22.43 -5.22
CA SER A 504 -33.51 -23.08 -4.41
C SER A 504 -34.04 -24.33 -3.71
N GLU A 505 -33.22 -25.37 -3.63
CA GLU A 505 -33.54 -26.60 -2.89
C GLU A 505 -33.61 -26.37 -1.37
N THR A 506 -33.02 -25.27 -0.89
CA THR A 506 -32.97 -24.88 0.51
C THR A 506 -33.69 -23.56 0.80
N VAL A 507 -34.41 -23.51 1.92
CA VAL A 507 -34.99 -22.30 2.51
C VAL A 507 -34.13 -21.82 3.66
N THR A 508 -33.88 -20.51 3.72
CA THR A 508 -33.18 -19.89 4.85
C THR A 508 -34.18 -19.49 5.92
N VAL A 509 -33.87 -19.81 7.17
CA VAL A 509 -34.68 -19.46 8.33
C VAL A 509 -33.87 -18.86 9.44
N ALA A 510 -34.54 -18.05 10.25
CA ALA A 510 -33.98 -17.50 11.46
C ALA A 510 -33.75 -18.61 12.51
N PRO A 511 -32.70 -18.51 13.34
CA PRO A 511 -32.45 -19.44 14.44
C PRO A 511 -33.66 -19.48 15.39
N GLY A 512 -34.11 -20.67 15.76
CA GLY A 512 -35.25 -20.86 16.67
C GLY A 512 -36.64 -20.91 16.02
N THR A 513 -36.75 -20.81 14.69
CA THR A 513 -38.03 -21.02 13.99
C THR A 513 -38.37 -22.51 13.98
N TYR A 514 -39.47 -22.89 14.62
CA TYR A 514 -39.96 -24.28 14.63
C TYR A 514 -40.56 -24.68 13.27
N ASP A 515 -40.43 -25.97 13.00
CA ASP A 515 -40.83 -26.77 11.82
C ASP A 515 -41.61 -26.01 10.72
N ILE A 516 -40.89 -25.50 9.72
CA ILE A 516 -41.42 -24.79 8.53
C ILE A 516 -42.51 -25.60 7.82
N ASN A 517 -42.47 -26.93 7.96
CA ASN A 517 -43.43 -27.86 7.39
C ASN A 517 -44.83 -27.73 8.01
N THR A 518 -44.95 -27.17 9.22
CA THR A 518 -46.22 -27.00 9.94
C THR A 518 -46.85 -25.62 9.73
N ILE A 519 -46.05 -24.61 9.36
CA ILE A 519 -46.53 -23.24 9.19
C ILE A 519 -47.04 -23.05 7.76
N PRO A 520 -48.29 -22.59 7.56
CA PRO A 520 -48.84 -22.34 6.23
C PRO A 520 -47.93 -21.36 5.47
N PRO A 521 -47.63 -21.61 4.18
CA PRO A 521 -46.63 -20.85 3.42
C PRO A 521 -46.81 -19.33 3.46
N THR A 522 -48.05 -18.86 3.57
CA THR A 522 -48.42 -17.44 3.62
C THR A 522 -48.11 -16.75 4.95
N ASN A 523 -47.91 -17.50 6.03
CA ASN A 523 -47.66 -16.97 7.38
C ASN A 523 -46.19 -17.14 7.81
N ARG A 524 -45.31 -17.55 6.89
CA ARG A 524 -43.89 -17.74 7.19
C ARG A 524 -43.21 -16.37 7.34
N PRO A 525 -42.34 -16.20 8.35
CA PRO A 525 -41.55 -14.98 8.48
C PRO A 525 -40.61 -14.82 7.28
N VAL A 526 -40.28 -13.57 6.96
CA VAL A 526 -39.35 -13.23 5.88
C VAL A 526 -37.99 -13.89 6.18
N PRO A 527 -37.39 -14.61 5.21
CA PRO A 527 -36.11 -15.26 5.43
C PRO A 527 -35.01 -14.21 5.70
N PRO A 528 -34.07 -14.47 6.63
CA PRO A 528 -32.97 -13.56 6.88
C PRO A 528 -32.05 -13.48 5.64
N ILE A 529 -31.42 -12.32 5.48
CA ILE A 529 -30.49 -12.04 4.38
C ILE A 529 -29.30 -13.00 4.48
N ARG A 530 -28.95 -13.68 3.38
CA ARG A 530 -27.90 -14.71 3.32
C ARG A 530 -26.47 -14.15 3.29
N ASN A 531 -26.32 -12.89 2.88
CA ASN A 531 -25.04 -12.21 2.74
C ASN A 531 -25.28 -10.71 2.94
N ALA A 532 -24.95 -10.20 4.12
CA ALA A 532 -24.91 -8.78 4.42
C ALA A 532 -23.46 -8.41 4.74
N THR A 533 -22.77 -7.81 3.78
CA THR A 533 -21.39 -7.36 3.94
C THR A 533 -21.33 -5.84 3.85
N ILE A 534 -20.63 -5.21 4.78
CA ILE A 534 -20.27 -3.79 4.73
C ILE A 534 -18.82 -3.72 4.25
N SER A 535 -18.57 -2.96 3.17
CA SER A 535 -17.19 -2.69 2.73
C SER A 535 -16.88 -1.21 2.88
N TYR A 536 -15.77 -0.89 3.54
CA TYR A 536 -15.26 0.47 3.69
C TYR A 536 -13.73 0.51 3.53
N GLU A 537 -13.20 1.68 3.18
CA GLU A 537 -11.76 1.91 3.01
C GLU A 537 -11.18 2.60 4.25
N ARG A 538 -10.03 2.10 4.71
CA ARG A 538 -9.29 2.62 5.86
C ARG A 538 -7.82 2.86 5.48
N PRO A 539 -7.23 4.02 5.83
CA PRO A 539 -5.80 4.24 5.68
C PRO A 539 -5.01 3.42 6.71
N ILE A 540 -3.96 2.75 6.24
CA ILE A 540 -3.09 1.87 7.06
C ILE A 540 -1.66 2.38 7.18
N VAL A 541 -1.17 3.16 6.21
CA VAL A 541 0.19 3.70 6.15
C VAL A 541 0.15 5.23 6.13
N ASP A 542 1.16 5.86 6.71
CA ASP A 542 1.33 7.31 6.65
C ASP A 542 1.56 7.78 5.21
N PRO A 543 1.15 9.00 4.85
CA PRO A 543 1.36 9.53 3.50
C PRO A 543 2.84 9.59 3.12
N SER A 544 3.14 9.42 1.84
CA SER A 544 4.49 9.57 1.29
C SER A 544 5.01 11.00 1.47
N SER A 545 6.34 11.18 1.41
CA SER A 545 6.96 12.51 1.52
C SER A 545 6.39 13.50 0.50
N ALA A 546 6.17 13.08 -0.75
CA ALA A 546 5.54 13.90 -1.78
C ALA A 546 4.11 14.33 -1.40
N ALA A 547 3.28 13.40 -0.87
CA ALA A 547 1.92 13.72 -0.42
C ALA A 547 1.92 14.67 0.80
N LEU A 548 2.89 14.51 1.71
CA LEU A 548 3.09 15.41 2.86
C LEU A 548 3.47 16.81 2.40
N THR A 549 4.47 16.96 1.53
CA THR A 549 4.88 18.27 1.01
C THR A 549 3.74 18.93 0.23
N ALA A 550 2.98 18.15 -0.55
CA ALA A 550 1.78 18.65 -1.22
C ALA A 550 0.73 19.16 -0.24
N LEU A 551 0.45 18.42 0.84
CA LEU A 551 -0.47 18.83 1.89
C LEU A 551 0.01 20.09 2.62
N LEU A 552 1.32 20.21 2.89
CA LEU A 552 1.92 21.41 3.48
C LEU A 552 1.75 22.63 2.58
N ILE A 553 1.97 22.50 1.27
CA ILE A 553 1.72 23.58 0.31
C ILE A 553 0.25 24.00 0.34
N ILE A 554 -0.68 23.03 0.27
CA ILE A 554 -2.13 23.29 0.37
C ILE A 554 -2.44 24.02 1.69
N ARG A 555 -1.87 23.57 2.80
CA ARG A 555 -2.08 24.13 4.14
C ARG A 555 -1.61 25.58 4.24
N VAL A 556 -0.41 25.88 3.76
CA VAL A 556 0.15 27.25 3.78
C VAL A 556 -0.66 28.19 2.91
N LEU A 557 -1.05 27.76 1.71
CA LEU A 557 -1.91 28.54 0.82
C LEU A 557 -3.30 28.77 1.42
N PHE A 558 -3.86 27.78 2.12
CA PHE A 558 -5.12 27.93 2.85
C PHE A 558 -5.00 28.99 3.94
N ARG A 559 -3.99 28.87 4.81
CA ARG A 559 -3.75 29.83 5.89
C ARG A 559 -3.54 31.25 5.36
N THR A 560 -2.88 31.39 4.22
CA THR A 560 -2.69 32.69 3.57
C THR A 560 -3.99 33.24 2.98
N ALA A 561 -4.84 32.40 2.39
CA ALA A 561 -6.12 32.83 1.80
C ALA A 561 -7.22 33.16 2.84
N PHE A 562 -7.11 32.61 4.04
CA PHE A 562 -8.07 32.75 5.15
C PHE A 562 -7.50 33.54 6.34
N ALA A 563 -6.36 34.21 6.19
CA ALA A 563 -5.71 34.99 7.25
C ALA A 563 -6.65 36.04 7.89
N SER A 564 -7.48 36.69 7.08
CA SER A 564 -8.46 37.70 7.52
C SER A 564 -9.66 37.13 8.32
N SER A 565 -9.91 35.82 8.31
CA SER A 565 -10.91 35.18 9.19
C SER A 565 -10.37 34.79 10.57
N GLU A 566 -9.04 34.78 10.77
CA GLU A 566 -8.41 34.49 12.06
C GLU A 566 -8.10 35.75 12.89
N VAL A 567 -8.21 36.94 12.30
CA VAL A 567 -8.08 38.20 13.04
C VAL A 567 -9.35 38.38 13.89
N ALA A 568 -9.22 38.10 15.19
CA ALA A 568 -10.24 38.44 16.17
C ALA A 568 -10.73 39.87 15.96
N PRO A 569 -12.05 40.16 16.08
CA PRO A 569 -12.55 41.51 15.93
C PRO A 569 -11.80 42.40 16.91
N LYS A 570 -11.01 43.34 16.39
CA LYS A 570 -10.43 44.40 17.21
C LYS A 570 -11.60 45.07 17.91
N ALA A 571 -11.58 45.02 19.25
CA ALA A 571 -12.55 45.70 20.09
C ALA A 571 -12.68 47.16 19.59
N ASP A 572 -13.93 47.57 19.45
CA ASP A 572 -14.37 48.83 18.85
C ASP A 572 -13.51 50.04 19.25
N ALA A 573 -13.37 50.97 18.30
CA ALA A 573 -12.62 52.22 18.42
C ALA A 573 -13.18 53.22 19.48
N ASP A 574 -14.11 52.81 20.33
CA ASP A 574 -14.78 53.64 21.33
C ASP A 574 -14.86 52.95 22.72
N HIS A 575 -13.79 52.29 23.18
CA HIS A 575 -13.70 51.85 24.57
C HIS A 575 -12.55 52.50 25.37
N PHE A 576 -13.00 53.18 26.42
CA PHE A 576 -12.27 54.03 27.34
C PHE A 576 -11.47 53.20 28.37
N GLY A 577 -10.14 53.35 28.35
CA GLY A 577 -9.25 53.12 29.50
C GLY A 577 -8.81 51.68 29.78
N PHE A 578 -7.58 51.33 29.38
CA PHE A 578 -6.51 50.69 30.17
C PHE A 578 -5.26 50.54 29.24
N PRO A 579 -4.05 50.96 29.65
CA PRO A 579 -2.86 50.79 28.82
C PRO A 579 -2.38 49.33 28.91
N GLY A 580 -2.90 48.49 28.01
CA GLY A 580 -2.38 47.16 27.73
C GLY A 580 -1.16 47.24 26.82
N VAL A 581 -0.15 46.43 27.13
CA VAL A 581 1.14 46.29 26.44
C VAL A 581 0.96 46.29 24.92
N VAL A 582 1.60 47.25 24.26
CA VAL A 582 1.85 47.20 22.82
C VAL A 582 2.86 46.07 22.62
N GLU A 583 2.42 44.94 22.06
CA GLU A 583 3.38 44.01 21.46
C GLU A 583 4.03 44.76 20.29
N ASP A 584 5.32 45.07 20.45
CA ASP A 584 6.17 45.64 19.42
C ASP A 584 6.26 44.66 18.24
N THR A 585 5.29 44.69 17.32
CA THR A 585 5.47 44.22 15.95
C THR A 585 6.33 45.24 15.19
N SER A 586 7.55 45.45 15.68
CA SER A 586 8.56 46.29 15.06
C SER A 586 9.59 45.43 14.35
N ASP A 587 9.13 44.65 13.36
CA ASP A 587 10.02 44.16 12.31
C ASP A 587 9.85 45.06 11.07
N PRO A 588 10.70 46.10 10.89
CA PRO A 588 10.56 47.08 9.81
C PRO A 588 10.73 46.49 8.40
N ASN A 589 11.01 45.18 8.27
CA ASN A 589 11.08 44.47 7.00
C ASN A 589 9.78 43.74 6.59
N GLU A 590 8.78 43.59 7.47
CA GLU A 590 7.48 43.02 7.06
C GLU A 590 6.57 44.03 6.35
N ALA A 591 6.87 45.33 6.48
CA ALA A 591 6.06 46.42 5.94
C ALA A 591 6.47 46.89 4.53
N ALA A 592 7.26 46.10 3.79
CA ALA A 592 7.68 46.44 2.44
C ALA A 592 6.97 45.58 1.38
N GLY A 593 5.81 46.06 0.90
CA GLY A 593 5.57 46.00 -0.55
C GLY A 593 4.39 45.21 -1.11
N THR A 594 3.25 45.06 -0.42
CA THR A 594 1.99 44.67 -1.10
C THR A 594 0.88 45.70 -0.89
N ASP A 595 0.23 46.05 -2.00
CA ASP A 595 -0.96 46.90 -2.01
C ASP A 595 -2.07 46.17 -1.25
N PRO A 596 -2.68 46.78 -0.21
CA PRO A 596 -3.75 46.14 0.57
C PRO A 596 -4.96 45.73 -0.30
N GLU A 597 -5.15 46.34 -1.46
CA GLU A 597 -6.17 45.90 -2.43
C GLU A 597 -5.77 44.60 -3.13
N SER A 598 -4.49 44.46 -3.49
CA SER A 598 -3.92 43.24 -4.07
C SER A 598 -3.99 42.05 -3.12
N ASP A 599 -3.74 42.27 -1.82
CA ASP A 599 -3.81 41.21 -0.82
C ASP A 599 -5.25 40.70 -0.64
N LYS A 600 -6.24 41.61 -0.59
CA LYS A 600 -7.66 41.23 -0.55
C LYS A 600 -8.10 40.46 -1.79
N GLU A 601 -7.64 40.86 -2.98
CA GLU A 601 -7.91 40.13 -4.22
C GLU A 601 -7.27 38.75 -4.22
N GLY A 602 -6.05 38.62 -3.69
CA GLY A 602 -5.36 37.35 -3.49
C GLY A 602 -6.17 36.41 -2.58
N GLU A 603 -6.59 36.89 -1.40
CA GLU A 603 -7.44 36.14 -0.48
C GLU A 603 -8.74 35.69 -1.14
N ARG A 604 -9.42 36.59 -1.86
CA ARG A 604 -10.67 36.27 -2.58
C ARG A 604 -10.47 35.17 -3.64
N ARG A 605 -9.38 35.24 -4.42
CA ARG A 605 -9.01 34.20 -5.40
C ARG A 605 -8.69 32.88 -4.71
N GLY A 606 -7.93 32.94 -3.63
CA GLY A 606 -7.59 31.79 -2.79
C GLY A 606 -8.84 31.08 -2.30
N ARG A 607 -9.76 31.79 -1.62
CA ARG A 607 -11.03 31.23 -1.13
C ARG A 607 -11.85 30.60 -2.26
N LYS A 608 -11.96 31.28 -3.41
CA LYS A 608 -12.65 30.74 -4.60
C LYS A 608 -11.99 29.45 -5.11
N ALA A 609 -10.66 29.39 -5.12
CA ALA A 609 -9.93 28.21 -5.57
C ALA A 609 -10.14 27.03 -4.60
N PHE A 610 -10.12 27.27 -3.28
CA PHE A 610 -10.41 26.27 -2.25
C PHE A 610 -11.84 25.73 -2.33
N LEU A 611 -12.85 26.58 -2.60
CA LEU A 611 -14.21 26.13 -2.90
C LEU A 611 -14.24 25.18 -4.11
N GLY A 612 -13.38 25.41 -5.10
CA GLY A 612 -13.28 24.55 -6.30
C GLY A 612 -12.69 23.16 -6.05
N VAL A 613 -11.87 22.99 -5.01
CA VAL A 613 -11.23 21.70 -4.66
C VAL A 613 -11.84 21.02 -3.44
N ARG A 614 -12.85 21.63 -2.81
CA ARG A 614 -13.51 21.10 -1.60
C ARG A 614 -13.93 19.63 -1.73
N HIS A 615 -14.57 19.26 -2.85
CA HIS A 615 -15.01 17.88 -3.08
C HIS A 615 -13.84 16.88 -3.13
N MET A 616 -12.63 17.32 -3.52
CA MET A 616 -11.43 16.50 -3.51
C MET A 616 -10.92 16.33 -2.09
N LEU A 617 -10.85 17.43 -1.33
CA LEU A 617 -10.45 17.43 0.08
C LEU A 617 -11.36 16.53 0.95
N GLN A 618 -12.67 16.51 0.67
CA GLN A 618 -13.63 15.60 1.35
C GLN A 618 -13.32 14.11 1.15
N ASN A 619 -12.61 13.75 0.08
CA ASN A 619 -12.24 12.37 -0.22
C ASN A 619 -10.84 11.99 0.32
N VAL A 620 -10.11 12.96 0.87
CA VAL A 620 -8.81 12.70 1.49
C VAL A 620 -9.03 11.97 2.81
N ARG A 621 -8.26 10.91 3.04
CA ARG A 621 -8.25 10.07 4.23
C ARG A 621 -6.81 9.71 4.55
N LEU A 622 -6.28 10.30 5.61
CA LEU A 622 -4.94 10.08 6.13
C LEU A 622 -5.04 9.33 7.46
N ARG A 623 -3.99 8.57 7.77
CA ARG A 623 -3.91 7.83 9.04
C ARG A 623 -3.65 8.75 10.23
N ASP A 624 -2.85 9.79 10.05
CA ASP A 624 -2.49 10.76 11.07
C ASP A 624 -3.66 11.70 11.36
N GLU A 625 -4.09 11.74 12.62
CA GLU A 625 -5.22 12.55 13.08
C GLU A 625 -4.94 14.05 12.99
N ALA A 626 -3.70 14.50 13.23
CA ALA A 626 -3.35 15.91 13.13
C ALA A 626 -3.39 16.37 11.66
N LEU A 627 -2.85 15.57 10.74
CA LEU A 627 -2.95 15.89 9.31
C LEU A 627 -4.39 15.86 8.79
N MET A 628 -5.20 14.91 9.28
CA MET A 628 -6.64 14.89 8.97
C MET A 628 -7.37 16.11 9.51
N SER A 629 -7.05 16.56 10.73
CA SER A 629 -7.67 17.76 11.30
C SER A 629 -7.44 19.00 10.43
N TRP A 630 -6.29 19.11 9.77
CA TRP A 630 -6.03 20.21 8.81
C TRP A 630 -6.94 20.11 7.60
N VAL A 631 -7.18 18.91 7.07
CA VAL A 631 -8.09 18.69 5.94
C VAL A 631 -9.52 19.02 6.33
N GLU A 632 -9.97 18.57 7.50
CA GLU A 632 -11.30 18.87 8.04
C GLU A 632 -11.52 20.38 8.20
N GLU A 633 -10.55 21.09 8.80
CA GLU A 633 -10.57 22.56 8.91
C GLU A 633 -10.76 23.24 7.54
N MET A 634 -10.02 22.77 6.52
CA MET A 634 -10.13 23.31 5.16
C MET A 634 -11.48 23.02 4.49
N VAL A 635 -12.07 21.85 4.77
CA VAL A 635 -13.39 21.45 4.27
C VAL A 635 -14.50 22.27 4.95
N ASP A 636 -14.38 22.49 6.26
CA ASP A 636 -15.37 23.21 7.06
C ASP A 636 -15.37 24.70 6.74
N ALA A 637 -14.20 25.33 6.63
CA ALA A 637 -14.08 26.74 6.23
C ALA A 637 -14.58 27.03 4.80
N THR A 638 -14.73 25.99 3.97
CA THR A 638 -15.28 26.08 2.61
C THR A 638 -16.74 25.65 2.51
N MET A 639 -17.40 25.36 3.65
CA MET A 639 -18.85 25.18 3.68
C MET A 639 -19.55 26.52 3.38
N PRO A 640 -20.53 26.56 2.47
CA PRO A 640 -21.41 27.72 2.38
C PRO A 640 -22.16 27.85 3.70
N GLU A 641 -22.20 29.06 4.26
CA GLU A 641 -23.08 29.37 5.39
C GLU A 641 -24.50 28.95 5.01
N LEU A 642 -25.09 28.04 5.78
CA LEU A 642 -26.49 27.67 5.67
C LEU A 642 -27.30 28.90 6.12
N ASN A 643 -27.67 29.76 5.17
CA ASN A 643 -28.63 30.84 5.37
C ASN A 643 -30.03 30.28 5.66
#